data_AF-A0A7V4U2U2-F1
#
_entry.id   AF-A0A7V4U2U2-F1
#
_cell.length_a   1.000
_cell.length_b   1.000
_cell.length_c   1.000
_cell.angle_alpha   90.00
_cell.angle_beta   90.00
_cell.angle_gamma   90.00
#
_symmetry.space_group_name_H-M   'P 1'
#
loop_
_entity.id
_entity.type
_entity.pdbx_description
1 polymer ?
#
loop_
_entity_poly.entity_id
_entity_poly.type
_entity_poly.pdbx_seq_one_letter_code
_entity_poly.pdbx_strand_id
1 'polypeptide(L)'
;MLVRNAILRAENGNSPPFPPRRTSIPPSFEKRGGPRGRVGGQARHGARARHGGQADMTMKIIIVVTSLHQINKSTIQQFNDSSIHNSNLTKAKQFTSGYRQLKRNKLKISVIIVNYNVKDFLEQALLSVKRALADYSSEIIVVDNASVDGSVPMLKKRFPDVLLIENDTNVGFSAANNQAIKIARGAYIVLLNPDTVVQEDTFVRLFEFFERNPEASAATCKILNPDGTFSVDCRHSIPTPLAAFWKVTGLAHLFPKSKIFGKYNLTYLDENDTYPVEAISGSFMMIKREMVEKVGLLDERFFMYCEDIDYCHRINQAGGKIYYVPTSQIIHYKGESTKKNNLDYIITFNRSLYQFYEKHYRKKYVYPFKWLILLGILFRGFTIFIRNFFRQYYPFLLDLFILNASVFVSFFIRMEMKSHFSLDYFFREQVNINWIASLSFFIAALFFDNLSRNQHSISRILKANVAVFTFIAALTFFLKQFAFSRLVIILSFTLSVLLMAGWRLILRYFARSSAHALGRDFFLKRTLIVGSDQPTRQLLQKLKKRINSGLDILGVVTLNREEVGQDLDGFPIVTSIESLPQYLRFKKINLIIFSTHNLSYETILSTMARINNPDMEFKMVPGHLEVMIGKADIERLDSVPLVDIEYASGRPFNRFIKRTFDFILALLLLILLLPIGLPLYAVKRKQIFEKQIQAGETRRIRLKEVKDAPVLQFFLNLWHIVQGRMSFVGADMERPHSYLLEYGYKPGLTGIVKINRRKKQSAEELEELELYYLKNQNLLLDLEILLRSLKKI
;
A
#
# COMPACT_ATOMS: atom_id res chain seq x y z
N MET A 1 10.28 7.75 -30.71
CA MET A 1 10.03 6.60 -31.62
C MET A 1 8.90 5.69 -31.14
N LEU A 2 8.93 5.20 -29.90
CA LEU A 2 7.89 4.30 -29.35
C LEU A 2 6.47 4.90 -29.27
N VAL A 3 6.35 6.19 -28.95
CA VAL A 3 5.04 6.90 -28.90
C VAL A 3 4.39 7.01 -30.28
N ARG A 4 5.20 7.20 -31.34
CA ARG A 4 4.71 7.26 -32.73
C ARG A 4 4.16 5.91 -33.20
N ASN A 5 4.83 4.82 -32.81
CA ASN A 5 4.40 3.45 -33.14
C ASN A 5 3.14 3.02 -32.38
N ALA A 6 2.89 3.56 -31.18
CA ALA A 6 1.65 3.30 -30.44
C ALA A 6 0.43 4.00 -31.06
N ILE A 7 0.62 5.21 -31.60
CA ILE A 7 -0.44 5.97 -32.28
C ILE A 7 -0.81 5.29 -33.61
N LEU A 8 0.17 4.84 -34.39
CA LEU A 8 -0.07 4.12 -35.65
C LEU A 8 -0.73 2.74 -35.47
N ARG A 9 -0.50 2.07 -34.33
CA ARG A 9 -1.18 0.80 -34.01
C ARG A 9 -2.65 0.98 -33.62
N ALA A 10 -3.02 2.15 -33.10
CA ALA A 10 -4.41 2.47 -32.76
C ALA A 10 -5.27 2.80 -33.99
N GLU A 11 -4.66 3.27 -35.08
CA GLU A 11 -5.38 3.56 -36.33
C GLU A 11 -5.64 2.31 -37.19
N ASN A 12 -4.80 1.27 -37.08
CA ASN A 12 -4.81 0.13 -37.99
C ASN A 12 -5.44 -1.17 -37.46
N GLY A 13 -6.07 -1.19 -36.28
CA GLY A 13 -6.90 -2.33 -35.81
C GLY A 13 -6.21 -3.70 -35.67
N ASN A 14 -4.89 -3.81 -35.88
CA ASN A 14 -4.18 -5.09 -35.92
C ASN A 14 -3.58 -5.45 -34.57
N SER A 15 -4.16 -6.48 -33.96
CA SER A 15 -3.56 -7.22 -32.84
C SER A 15 -2.42 -8.11 -33.36
N PRO A 16 -1.28 -8.27 -32.65
CA PRO A 16 -0.24 -9.21 -33.08
C PRO A 16 -0.71 -10.67 -32.92
N PRO A 17 -0.27 -11.61 -33.79
CA PRO A 17 -0.61 -13.02 -33.66
C PRO A 17 0.18 -13.63 -32.50
N PHE A 18 -0.51 -14.35 -31.62
CA PHE A 18 0.10 -15.22 -30.60
C PHE A 18 0.28 -16.65 -31.16
N PRO A 19 1.24 -17.44 -30.62
CA PRO A 19 1.84 -18.62 -31.28
C PRO A 19 0.88 -19.82 -31.41
N PRO A 20 1.18 -20.81 -32.27
CA PRO A 20 0.20 -21.79 -32.72
C PRO A 20 -0.19 -22.79 -31.62
N ARG A 21 -1.50 -23.05 -31.54
CA ARG A 21 -2.10 -24.15 -30.78
C ARG A 21 -1.55 -25.49 -31.30
N ARG A 22 -0.97 -26.31 -30.41
CA ARG A 22 -0.84 -27.75 -30.63
C ARG A 22 -2.13 -28.42 -30.19
N THR A 23 -2.93 -28.89 -31.14
CA THR A 23 -3.99 -29.88 -30.91
C THR A 23 -3.62 -31.13 -31.70
N SER A 24 -3.30 -32.21 -30.98
CA SER A 24 -3.09 -33.54 -31.54
C SER A 24 -4.34 -34.38 -31.30
N ILE A 25 -5.11 -34.64 -32.36
CA ILE A 25 -6.04 -35.79 -32.44
C ILE A 25 -5.88 -36.37 -33.86
N PRO A 26 -5.75 -37.71 -34.03
CA PRO A 26 -5.38 -38.34 -35.30
C PRO A 26 -6.59 -38.58 -36.24
N PRO A 27 -6.35 -38.96 -37.51
CA PRO A 27 -7.31 -38.80 -38.60
C PRO A 27 -8.05 -40.08 -38.99
N SER A 28 -8.93 -39.91 -40.00
CA SER A 28 -9.62 -40.90 -40.84
C SER A 28 -11.11 -41.09 -40.47
N PHE A 29 -12.10 -41.10 -41.36
CA PHE A 29 -12.16 -41.50 -42.78
C PHE A 29 -13.19 -40.64 -43.56
N GLU A 30 -12.90 -40.46 -44.86
CA GLU A 30 -13.78 -40.40 -46.05
C GLU A 30 -15.27 -40.77 -45.89
N LYS A 31 -16.28 -40.38 -46.69
CA LYS A 31 -16.41 -39.79 -48.04
C LYS A 31 -17.91 -39.47 -48.26
N ARG A 32 -18.17 -38.47 -49.12
CA ARG A 32 -19.23 -38.38 -50.16
C ARG A 32 -20.73 -38.40 -49.81
N GLY A 33 -21.42 -37.40 -50.36
CA GLY A 33 -22.66 -37.62 -51.15
C GLY A 33 -23.89 -36.86 -50.66
N GLY A 34 -24.26 -35.75 -51.32
CA GLY A 34 -25.63 -35.22 -51.28
C GLY A 34 -26.57 -36.00 -52.21
N PRO A 35 -27.67 -35.42 -52.72
CA PRO A 35 -28.53 -34.36 -52.17
C PRO A 35 -30.06 -34.67 -52.37
N ARG A 36 -30.91 -33.70 -51.98
CA ARG A 36 -32.32 -33.45 -52.40
C ARG A 36 -33.47 -34.20 -51.68
N GLY A 37 -34.52 -33.44 -51.40
CA GLY A 37 -35.89 -33.93 -51.17
C GLY A 37 -36.82 -32.91 -50.51
N ARG A 38 -37.61 -32.20 -51.31
CA ARG A 38 -38.73 -31.31 -50.91
C ARG A 38 -39.99 -32.12 -50.54
N VAL A 39 -41.01 -31.37 -50.06
CA VAL A 39 -42.46 -31.70 -49.92
C VAL A 39 -42.77 -32.32 -48.55
N GLY A 40 -43.69 -31.82 -47.71
CA GLY A 40 -44.92 -31.04 -47.91
C GLY A 40 -46.09 -31.93 -47.45
N GLY A 41 -46.85 -31.53 -46.42
CA GLY A 41 -48.03 -32.31 -46.00
C GLY A 41 -48.64 -31.89 -44.65
N GLN A 42 -49.83 -31.29 -44.73
CA GLN A 42 -50.77 -31.03 -43.63
C GLN A 42 -51.52 -32.29 -43.21
N ALA A 43 -51.92 -32.38 -41.92
CA ALA A 43 -53.21 -32.88 -41.37
C ALA A 43 -53.03 -33.19 -39.86
N ARG A 44 -53.60 -32.40 -38.94
CA ARG A 44 -54.94 -32.47 -38.32
C ARG A 44 -55.12 -33.52 -37.20
N HIS A 45 -55.58 -32.99 -36.06
CA HIS A 45 -56.43 -33.55 -34.99
C HIS A 45 -55.79 -34.30 -33.81
N GLY A 46 -56.17 -33.87 -32.59
CA GLY A 46 -55.99 -34.64 -31.35
C GLY A 46 -55.82 -33.83 -30.06
N ALA A 47 -56.94 -33.34 -29.51
CA ALA A 47 -57.17 -32.74 -28.19
C ALA A 47 -56.20 -33.04 -27.01
N ARG A 48 -55.88 -32.00 -26.20
CA ARG A 48 -56.38 -31.81 -24.81
C ARG A 48 -55.72 -30.60 -24.11
N ALA A 49 -56.55 -29.87 -23.38
CA ALA A 49 -56.24 -28.66 -22.61
C ALA A 49 -55.35 -28.92 -21.38
N ARG A 50 -54.56 -27.90 -20.98
CA ARG A 50 -54.35 -27.43 -19.58
C ARG A 50 -53.47 -26.17 -19.53
N HIS A 51 -53.85 -25.24 -18.65
CA HIS A 51 -53.13 -24.06 -18.12
C HIS A 51 -53.18 -22.72 -18.87
N GLY A 52 -54.32 -22.02 -18.74
CA GLY A 52 -54.38 -20.56 -18.66
C GLY A 52 -54.78 -20.15 -17.24
N GLY A 53 -53.80 -19.77 -16.40
CA GLY A 53 -54.03 -19.47 -14.98
C GLY A 53 -53.40 -18.16 -14.47
N GLN A 54 -52.76 -17.37 -15.33
CA GLN A 54 -52.00 -16.17 -14.89
C GLN A 54 -52.51 -14.85 -15.48
N ALA A 55 -53.34 -14.88 -16.53
CA ALA A 55 -53.89 -13.66 -17.13
C ALA A 55 -55.17 -13.16 -16.42
N ASP A 56 -55.97 -14.05 -15.84
CA ASP A 56 -57.28 -13.71 -15.25
C ASP A 56 -57.17 -13.03 -13.87
N MET A 57 -56.05 -13.23 -13.17
CA MET A 57 -55.79 -12.60 -11.86
C MET A 57 -55.33 -11.13 -12.02
N THR A 58 -54.56 -10.83 -13.06
CA THR A 58 -54.06 -9.47 -13.36
C THR A 58 -55.18 -8.55 -13.81
N MET A 59 -56.17 -9.07 -14.56
CA MET A 59 -57.31 -8.29 -15.04
C MET A 59 -58.32 -7.99 -13.90
N LYS A 60 -58.51 -8.92 -12.95
CA LYS A 60 -59.33 -8.70 -11.75
C LYS A 60 -58.71 -7.68 -10.77
N ILE A 61 -57.38 -7.60 -10.68
CA ILE A 61 -56.69 -6.59 -9.84
C ILE A 61 -56.85 -5.17 -10.44
N ILE A 62 -56.80 -5.03 -11.77
CA ILE A 62 -56.98 -3.72 -12.42
C ILE A 62 -58.43 -3.22 -12.26
N ILE A 63 -59.43 -4.10 -12.34
CA ILE A 63 -60.84 -3.70 -12.16
C ILE A 63 -61.13 -3.22 -10.73
N VAL A 64 -60.49 -3.81 -9.71
CA VAL A 64 -60.66 -3.37 -8.30
C VAL A 64 -59.93 -2.05 -8.01
N VAL A 65 -58.76 -1.82 -8.61
CA VAL A 65 -57.99 -0.58 -8.41
C VAL A 65 -58.63 0.62 -9.13
N THR A 66 -59.26 0.39 -10.29
CA THR A 66 -59.95 1.48 -11.02
C THR A 66 -61.28 1.85 -10.36
N SER A 67 -61.96 0.89 -9.72
CA SER A 67 -63.26 1.12 -9.04
C SER A 67 -63.13 1.85 -7.69
N LEU A 68 -61.97 1.80 -7.04
CA LEU A 68 -61.72 2.50 -5.76
C LEU A 68 -61.24 3.96 -5.94
N HIS A 69 -60.89 4.36 -7.16
CA HIS A 69 -60.43 5.73 -7.46
C HIS A 69 -61.58 6.71 -7.75
N GLN A 70 -62.83 6.25 -7.78
CA GLN A 70 -64.03 7.04 -8.10
C GLN A 70 -65.00 7.28 -6.92
N ILE A 71 -64.56 7.03 -5.67
CA ILE A 71 -65.41 7.32 -4.51
C ILE A 71 -65.11 8.74 -4.01
N ASN A 72 -65.99 9.67 -4.41
CA ASN A 72 -65.98 11.07 -4.03
C ASN A 72 -66.24 11.24 -2.52
N LYS A 73 -65.67 12.28 -1.91
CA LYS A 73 -65.72 12.57 -0.45
C LYS A 73 -67.13 12.82 0.12
N SER A 74 -68.18 12.77 -0.70
CA SER A 74 -69.58 13.01 -0.31
C SER A 74 -70.41 11.75 -0.03
N THR A 75 -69.91 10.53 -0.32
CA THR A 75 -70.69 9.29 -0.13
C THR A 75 -70.48 8.60 1.23
N ILE A 76 -69.57 9.11 2.06
CA ILE A 76 -69.20 8.47 3.35
C ILE A 76 -70.18 8.80 4.50
N GLN A 77 -71.26 9.54 4.25
CA GLN A 77 -72.16 10.00 5.31
C GLN A 77 -73.55 9.35 5.32
N GLN A 78 -73.75 8.19 4.66
CA GLN A 78 -75.09 7.60 4.54
C GLN A 78 -75.20 6.07 4.65
N PHE A 79 -74.25 5.38 5.29
CA PHE A 79 -74.42 3.95 5.60
C PHE A 79 -74.02 3.66 7.05
N ASN A 80 -74.96 3.92 7.96
CA ASN A 80 -75.01 3.31 9.28
C ASN A 80 -75.96 2.12 9.19
N ASP A 81 -75.42 0.92 8.96
CA ASP A 81 -76.08 -0.30 9.41
C ASP A 81 -75.09 -1.43 9.69
N SER A 82 -75.23 -1.98 10.88
CA SER A 82 -74.31 -2.86 11.58
C SER A 82 -74.50 -4.33 11.19
N SER A 83 -73.49 -4.93 10.54
CA SER A 83 -73.12 -6.36 10.62
C SER A 83 -72.06 -6.77 9.58
N ILE A 84 -71.80 -5.93 8.56
CA ILE A 84 -70.86 -6.23 7.47
C ILE A 84 -69.40 -5.79 7.77
N HIS A 85 -69.17 -5.09 8.89
CA HIS A 85 -67.89 -4.44 9.16
C HIS A 85 -66.76 -5.41 9.56
N ASN A 86 -67.03 -6.54 10.22
CA ASN A 86 -65.95 -7.41 10.73
C ASN A 86 -65.28 -8.28 9.64
N SER A 87 -66.03 -8.81 8.67
CA SER A 87 -65.44 -9.70 7.64
C SER A 87 -64.59 -8.92 6.62
N ASN A 88 -65.00 -7.69 6.29
CA ASN A 88 -64.26 -6.82 5.37
C ASN A 88 -63.05 -6.16 6.03
N LEU A 89 -63.10 -5.81 7.33
CA LEU A 89 -61.91 -5.35 8.07
C LEU A 89 -60.89 -6.47 8.28
N THR A 90 -61.31 -7.71 8.55
CA THR A 90 -60.38 -8.84 8.70
C THR A 90 -59.75 -9.23 7.36
N LYS A 91 -60.52 -9.20 6.25
CA LYS A 91 -59.98 -9.37 4.89
C LYS A 91 -59.04 -8.22 4.50
N ALA A 92 -59.37 -6.97 4.82
CA ALA A 92 -58.49 -5.83 4.56
C ALA A 92 -57.21 -5.85 5.40
N LYS A 93 -57.28 -6.30 6.66
CA LYS A 93 -56.11 -6.53 7.54
C LYS A 93 -55.25 -7.72 7.06
N GLN A 94 -55.86 -8.80 6.58
CA GLN A 94 -55.13 -9.90 5.95
C GLN A 94 -54.51 -9.49 4.61
N PHE A 95 -55.18 -8.65 3.82
CA PHE A 95 -54.66 -8.14 2.55
C PHE A 95 -53.51 -7.13 2.77
N THR A 96 -53.62 -6.24 3.76
CA THR A 96 -52.52 -5.33 4.14
C THR A 96 -51.37 -6.06 4.82
N SER A 97 -51.65 -7.12 5.61
CA SER A 97 -50.63 -8.03 6.15
C SER A 97 -49.91 -8.78 5.02
N GLY A 98 -50.65 -9.40 4.11
CA GLY A 98 -50.12 -10.10 2.94
C GLY A 98 -49.38 -9.18 1.98
N TYR A 99 -49.86 -7.95 1.77
CA TYR A 99 -49.16 -6.93 0.96
C TYR A 99 -47.90 -6.41 1.65
N ARG A 100 -47.90 -6.22 2.98
CA ARG A 100 -46.69 -5.90 3.76
C ARG A 100 -45.70 -7.07 3.78
N GLN A 101 -46.17 -8.31 3.78
CA GLN A 101 -45.36 -9.53 3.71
C GLN A 101 -44.77 -9.73 2.30
N LEU A 102 -45.53 -9.46 1.24
CA LEU A 102 -45.07 -9.40 -0.15
C LEU A 102 -44.06 -8.25 -0.37
N LYS A 103 -44.25 -7.09 0.28
CA LYS A 103 -43.29 -5.98 0.25
C LYS A 103 -42.01 -6.28 1.08
N ARG A 104 -42.11 -7.09 2.14
CA ARG A 104 -40.97 -7.64 2.91
C ARG A 104 -40.19 -8.72 2.16
N ASN A 105 -40.83 -9.44 1.23
CA ASN A 105 -40.20 -10.50 0.44
C ASN A 105 -39.47 -10.01 -0.82
N LYS A 106 -39.49 -8.70 -1.12
CA LYS A 106 -38.71 -8.14 -2.25
C LYS A 106 -37.34 -7.74 -1.73
N LEU A 107 -36.28 -8.30 -2.33
CA LEU A 107 -34.89 -7.92 -2.04
C LEU A 107 -34.77 -6.40 -2.10
N LYS A 108 -34.34 -5.78 -1.00
CA LYS A 108 -34.25 -4.32 -0.89
C LYS A 108 -33.02 -3.80 -1.62
N ILE A 109 -31.91 -4.52 -1.54
CA ILE A 109 -30.60 -4.05 -2.01
C ILE A 109 -29.75 -5.20 -2.57
N SER A 110 -29.06 -4.93 -3.67
CA SER A 110 -28.00 -5.79 -4.21
C SER A 110 -26.67 -5.04 -4.14
N VAL A 111 -25.71 -5.54 -3.38
CA VAL A 111 -24.36 -4.97 -3.31
C VAL A 111 -23.44 -5.72 -4.26
N ILE A 112 -22.83 -5.00 -5.18
CA ILE A 112 -21.97 -5.53 -6.23
C ILE A 112 -20.53 -5.11 -5.94
N ILE A 113 -19.64 -6.09 -5.86
CA ILE A 113 -18.21 -5.88 -5.61
C ILE A 113 -17.40 -6.57 -6.71
N VAL A 114 -16.59 -5.81 -7.43
CA VAL A 114 -15.64 -6.35 -8.42
C VAL A 114 -14.28 -6.54 -7.74
N ASN A 115 -13.79 -7.77 -7.67
CA ASN A 115 -12.52 -8.12 -7.04
C ASN A 115 -11.42 -8.42 -8.06
N TYR A 116 -10.20 -7.94 -7.79
CA TYR A 116 -8.99 -8.32 -8.52
C TYR A 116 -7.75 -8.23 -7.62
N ASN A 117 -7.22 -9.37 -7.18
CA ASN A 117 -5.97 -9.48 -6.41
C ASN A 117 -5.91 -8.64 -5.10
N VAL A 118 -7.03 -8.54 -4.37
CA VAL A 118 -7.13 -7.82 -3.09
C VAL A 118 -7.87 -8.60 -2.00
N LYS A 119 -7.58 -9.89 -1.85
CA LYS A 119 -8.20 -10.85 -0.89
C LYS A 119 -8.47 -10.28 0.50
N ASP A 120 -7.45 -9.73 1.16
CA ASP A 120 -7.55 -9.31 2.56
C ASP A 120 -8.45 -8.07 2.71
N PHE A 121 -8.43 -7.16 1.73
CA PHE A 121 -9.34 -6.02 1.65
C PHE A 121 -10.78 -6.45 1.34
N LEU A 122 -10.96 -7.34 0.35
CA LEU A 122 -12.27 -7.88 0.00
C LEU A 122 -12.95 -8.52 1.21
N GLU A 123 -12.19 -9.28 1.98
CA GLU A 123 -12.70 -9.90 3.20
C GLU A 123 -13.22 -8.86 4.19
N GLN A 124 -12.44 -7.80 4.46
CA GLN A 124 -12.82 -6.72 5.36
C GLN A 124 -14.06 -5.98 4.85
N ALA A 125 -14.14 -5.72 3.54
CA ALA A 125 -15.30 -5.11 2.91
C ALA A 125 -16.56 -5.96 3.11
N LEU A 126 -16.49 -7.28 2.85
CA LEU A 126 -17.61 -8.20 3.03
C LEU A 126 -18.09 -8.27 4.49
N LEU A 127 -17.17 -8.28 5.46
CA LEU A 127 -17.53 -8.24 6.88
C LEU A 127 -18.29 -6.96 7.24
N SER A 128 -17.80 -5.80 6.77
CA SER A 128 -18.46 -4.52 7.03
C SER A 128 -19.83 -4.39 6.35
N VAL A 129 -19.94 -4.85 5.10
CA VAL A 129 -21.19 -4.86 4.34
C VAL A 129 -22.22 -5.77 4.99
N LYS A 130 -21.84 -6.98 5.43
CA LYS A 130 -22.76 -7.88 6.12
C LYS A 130 -23.31 -7.29 7.41
N ARG A 131 -22.48 -6.59 8.20
CA ARG A 131 -22.95 -5.88 9.41
C ARG A 131 -23.93 -4.76 9.05
N ALA A 132 -23.61 -3.95 8.03
CA ALA A 132 -24.48 -2.86 7.59
C ALA A 132 -25.81 -3.32 6.95
N LEU A 133 -25.89 -4.58 6.52
CA LEU A 133 -27.07 -5.18 5.90
C LEU A 133 -27.89 -6.08 6.84
N ALA A 134 -27.49 -6.23 8.10
CA ALA A 134 -28.07 -7.22 9.02
C ALA A 134 -29.61 -7.18 9.11
N ASP A 135 -30.21 -5.98 9.04
CA ASP A 135 -31.65 -5.77 9.17
C ASP A 135 -32.42 -5.75 7.83
N TYR A 136 -31.74 -6.01 6.70
CA TYR A 136 -32.32 -5.85 5.38
C TYR A 136 -32.22 -7.12 4.53
N SER A 137 -33.34 -7.45 3.86
CA SER A 137 -33.32 -8.44 2.78
C SER A 137 -32.39 -7.94 1.66
N SER A 138 -31.27 -8.62 1.50
CA SER A 138 -30.17 -8.18 0.67
C SER A 138 -29.49 -9.37 -0.01
N GLU A 139 -28.76 -9.08 -1.07
CA GLU A 139 -27.84 -10.03 -1.68
C GLU A 139 -26.50 -9.33 -1.97
N ILE A 140 -25.42 -10.08 -1.85
CA ILE A 140 -24.07 -9.61 -2.16
C ILE A 140 -23.57 -10.43 -3.34
N ILE A 141 -23.14 -9.75 -4.40
CA ILE A 141 -22.63 -10.34 -5.63
C ILE A 141 -21.18 -9.92 -5.79
N VAL A 142 -20.26 -10.89 -5.76
CA VAL A 142 -18.84 -10.66 -6.00
C VAL A 142 -18.48 -11.19 -7.39
N VAL A 143 -17.84 -10.34 -8.19
CA VAL A 143 -17.28 -10.72 -9.49
C VAL A 143 -15.77 -10.75 -9.37
N ASP A 144 -15.18 -11.95 -9.41
CA ASP A 144 -13.73 -12.12 -9.39
C ASP A 144 -13.17 -12.05 -10.81
N ASN A 145 -12.30 -11.09 -11.07
CA ASN A 145 -11.69 -10.84 -12.38
C ASN A 145 -10.37 -11.61 -12.58
N ALA A 146 -10.40 -12.93 -12.35
CA ALA A 146 -9.25 -13.83 -12.45
C ALA A 146 -8.13 -13.54 -11.43
N SER A 147 -8.48 -13.48 -10.14
CA SER A 147 -7.52 -13.26 -9.06
C SER A 147 -6.65 -14.50 -8.79
N VAL A 148 -5.37 -14.27 -8.45
CA VAL A 148 -4.38 -15.33 -8.15
C VAL A 148 -3.87 -15.28 -6.70
N ASP A 149 -4.47 -14.45 -5.86
CA ASP A 149 -4.10 -14.20 -4.45
C ASP A 149 -4.85 -15.08 -3.43
N GLY A 150 -5.70 -15.98 -3.92
CA GLY A 150 -6.55 -16.85 -3.11
C GLY A 150 -7.87 -16.21 -2.67
N SER A 151 -8.33 -15.13 -3.31
CA SER A 151 -9.67 -14.55 -3.07
C SER A 151 -10.80 -15.57 -3.26
N VAL A 152 -10.81 -16.32 -4.36
CA VAL A 152 -11.86 -17.30 -4.67
C VAL A 152 -11.97 -18.41 -3.61
N PRO A 153 -10.87 -19.10 -3.23
CA PRO A 153 -10.91 -20.06 -2.11
C PRO A 153 -11.42 -19.43 -0.80
N MET A 154 -11.03 -18.19 -0.50
CA MET A 154 -11.48 -17.47 0.69
C MET A 154 -13.00 -17.24 0.67
N LEU A 155 -13.53 -16.76 -0.46
CA LEU A 155 -14.97 -16.53 -0.65
C LEU A 155 -15.76 -17.82 -0.45
N LYS A 156 -15.38 -18.90 -1.16
CA LYS A 156 -16.06 -20.20 -1.08
C LYS A 156 -16.08 -20.77 0.33
N LYS A 157 -14.98 -20.61 1.08
CA LYS A 157 -14.86 -21.15 2.44
C LYS A 157 -15.60 -20.32 3.49
N ARG A 158 -15.58 -18.98 3.37
CA ARG A 158 -15.95 -18.07 4.47
C ARG A 158 -17.21 -17.25 4.22
N PHE A 159 -17.58 -17.08 2.96
CA PHE A 159 -18.75 -16.33 2.55
C PHE A 159 -19.59 -17.17 1.56
N PRO A 160 -20.04 -18.38 1.95
CA PRO A 160 -20.77 -19.29 1.05
C PRO A 160 -22.14 -18.74 0.61
N ASP A 161 -22.65 -17.73 1.31
CA ASP A 161 -23.88 -16.98 1.04
C ASP A 161 -23.71 -15.85 0.01
N VAL A 162 -22.46 -15.51 -0.37
CA VAL A 162 -22.18 -14.52 -1.42
C VAL A 162 -22.30 -15.17 -2.79
N LEU A 163 -23.00 -14.49 -3.71
CA LEU A 163 -23.10 -14.91 -5.10
C LEU A 163 -21.79 -14.59 -5.82
N LEU A 164 -21.03 -15.61 -6.19
CA LEU A 164 -19.73 -15.47 -6.84
C LEU A 164 -19.83 -15.70 -8.35
N ILE A 165 -19.33 -14.75 -9.13
CA ILE A 165 -19.04 -14.90 -10.57
C ILE A 165 -17.53 -14.94 -10.74
N GLU A 166 -17.00 -16.04 -11.27
CA GLU A 166 -15.56 -16.24 -11.52
C GLU A 166 -15.29 -16.02 -13.02
N ASN A 167 -14.54 -14.97 -13.37
CA ASN A 167 -14.08 -14.75 -14.73
C ASN A 167 -12.72 -15.42 -14.97
N ASP A 168 -12.54 -15.99 -16.16
CA ASP A 168 -11.25 -16.58 -16.59
C ASP A 168 -10.18 -15.52 -16.89
N THR A 169 -10.60 -14.28 -17.14
CA THR A 169 -9.72 -13.16 -17.48
C THR A 169 -10.23 -11.87 -16.84
N ASN A 170 -9.34 -10.88 -16.69
CA ASN A 170 -9.76 -9.57 -16.21
C ASN A 170 -10.48 -8.78 -17.32
N VAL A 171 -11.81 -8.76 -17.25
CA VAL A 171 -12.69 -8.07 -18.23
C VAL A 171 -12.84 -6.56 -17.96
N GLY A 172 -12.23 -6.04 -16.90
CA GLY A 172 -12.37 -4.65 -16.48
C GLY A 172 -13.56 -4.42 -15.55
N PHE A 173 -13.68 -3.19 -15.05
CA PHE A 173 -14.65 -2.80 -14.03
C PHE A 173 -16.08 -2.72 -14.59
N SER A 174 -16.29 -2.09 -15.75
CA SER A 174 -17.62 -1.92 -16.34
C SER A 174 -18.27 -3.25 -16.72
N ALA A 175 -17.53 -4.10 -17.44
CA ALA A 175 -18.04 -5.41 -17.88
C ALA A 175 -18.34 -6.33 -16.68
N ALA A 176 -17.47 -6.36 -15.67
CA ALA A 176 -17.69 -7.14 -14.45
C ALA A 176 -18.91 -6.65 -13.67
N ASN A 177 -19.06 -5.34 -13.46
CA ASN A 177 -20.27 -4.79 -12.83
C ASN A 177 -21.53 -5.14 -13.63
N ASN A 178 -21.49 -5.05 -14.96
CA ASN A 178 -22.62 -5.40 -15.82
C ASN A 178 -23.05 -6.87 -15.69
N GLN A 179 -22.12 -7.81 -15.51
CA GLN A 179 -22.43 -9.21 -15.25
C GLN A 179 -23.28 -9.36 -13.98
N ALA A 180 -22.88 -8.69 -12.90
CA ALA A 180 -23.61 -8.69 -11.63
C ALA A 180 -24.95 -7.94 -11.69
N ILE A 181 -25.00 -6.76 -12.34
CA ILE A 181 -26.23 -5.96 -12.47
C ILE A 181 -27.34 -6.76 -13.17
N LYS A 182 -26.99 -7.57 -14.18
CA LYS A 182 -27.95 -8.38 -14.93
C LYS A 182 -28.67 -9.43 -14.06
N ILE A 183 -28.00 -9.96 -13.04
CA ILE A 183 -28.58 -10.97 -12.14
C ILE A 183 -29.11 -10.37 -10.83
N ALA A 184 -28.76 -9.12 -10.53
CA ALA A 184 -29.21 -8.43 -9.33
C ALA A 184 -30.73 -8.26 -9.30
N ARG A 185 -31.35 -8.43 -8.13
CA ARG A 185 -32.80 -8.40 -7.88
C ARG A 185 -33.26 -7.31 -6.90
N GLY A 186 -32.32 -6.67 -6.21
CA GLY A 186 -32.55 -5.60 -5.23
C GLY A 186 -33.20 -4.35 -5.82
N ALA A 187 -34.10 -3.70 -5.07
CA ALA A 187 -34.70 -2.41 -5.45
C ALA A 187 -33.66 -1.29 -5.60
N TYR A 188 -32.56 -1.38 -4.85
CA TYR A 188 -31.37 -0.55 -5.00
C TYR A 188 -30.18 -1.40 -5.44
N ILE A 189 -29.38 -0.86 -6.37
CA ILE A 189 -28.12 -1.43 -6.82
C ILE A 189 -27.00 -0.61 -6.23
N VAL A 190 -26.05 -1.25 -5.55
CA VAL A 190 -24.87 -0.59 -4.99
C VAL A 190 -23.62 -1.10 -5.69
N LEU A 191 -22.87 -0.20 -6.31
CA LEU A 191 -21.51 -0.48 -6.77
C LEU A 191 -20.57 -0.13 -5.63
N LEU A 192 -19.76 -1.09 -5.20
CA LEU A 192 -18.85 -0.95 -4.07
C LEU A 192 -17.48 -1.52 -4.43
N ASN A 193 -16.43 -0.76 -4.13
CA ASN A 193 -15.08 -1.24 -4.30
C ASN A 193 -14.68 -2.28 -3.23
N PRO A 194 -13.82 -3.26 -3.57
CA PRO A 194 -13.39 -4.32 -2.65
C PRO A 194 -12.48 -3.81 -1.53
N ASP A 195 -11.90 -2.61 -1.65
CA ASP A 195 -11.02 -1.96 -0.68
C ASP A 195 -11.76 -0.89 0.14
N THR A 196 -12.94 -1.24 0.64
CA THR A 196 -13.81 -0.35 1.42
C THR A 196 -14.19 -0.91 2.79
N VAL A 197 -14.57 -0.02 3.71
CA VAL A 197 -15.16 -0.37 5.01
C VAL A 197 -16.42 0.45 5.19
N VAL A 198 -17.57 -0.22 5.28
CA VAL A 198 -18.89 0.40 5.35
C VAL A 198 -19.34 0.54 6.81
N GLN A 199 -19.80 1.73 7.19
CA GLN A 199 -20.42 1.96 8.50
C GLN A 199 -21.77 1.26 8.61
N GLU A 200 -22.12 0.75 9.80
CA GLU A 200 -23.32 -0.07 10.00
C GLU A 200 -24.61 0.64 9.57
N ASP A 201 -24.74 1.94 9.85
CA ASP A 201 -25.95 2.70 9.53
C ASP A 201 -25.99 3.24 8.09
N THR A 202 -24.96 3.01 7.26
CA THR A 202 -24.83 3.61 5.91
C THR A 202 -26.06 3.36 5.05
N PHE A 203 -26.50 2.10 4.95
CA PHE A 203 -27.66 1.77 4.12
C PHE A 203 -28.97 2.28 4.72
N VAL A 204 -29.12 2.23 6.05
CA VAL A 204 -30.30 2.77 6.77
C VAL A 204 -30.50 4.24 6.42
N ARG A 205 -29.46 5.06 6.60
CA ARG A 205 -29.51 6.51 6.34
C ARG A 205 -29.80 6.82 4.87
N LEU A 206 -29.21 6.06 3.95
CA LEU A 206 -29.47 6.24 2.52
C LEU A 206 -30.90 5.84 2.13
N PHE A 207 -31.46 4.78 2.73
CA PHE A 207 -32.87 4.44 2.52
C PHE A 207 -33.79 5.55 3.03
N GLU A 208 -33.56 6.07 4.25
CA GLU A 208 -34.31 7.20 4.79
C GLU A 208 -34.21 8.44 3.89
N PHE A 209 -33.03 8.70 3.34
CA PHE A 209 -32.82 9.78 2.38
C PHE A 209 -33.65 9.59 1.11
N PHE A 210 -33.65 8.40 0.51
CA PHE A 210 -34.43 8.12 -0.70
C PHE A 210 -35.96 8.11 -0.45
N GLU A 211 -36.40 7.75 0.75
CA GLU A 211 -37.81 7.83 1.15
C GLU A 211 -38.26 9.28 1.28
N ARG A 212 -37.41 10.16 1.84
CA ARG A 212 -37.68 11.60 1.96
C ARG A 212 -37.50 12.38 0.66
N ASN A 213 -36.68 11.87 -0.26
CA ASN A 213 -36.38 12.50 -1.55
C ASN A 213 -36.68 11.53 -2.71
N PRO A 214 -37.96 11.30 -3.05
CA PRO A 214 -38.34 10.37 -4.11
C PRO A 214 -37.77 10.72 -5.49
N GLU A 215 -37.42 11.98 -5.73
CA GLU A 215 -36.78 12.44 -6.96
C GLU A 215 -35.30 12.06 -7.09
N ALA A 216 -34.64 11.66 -5.99
CA ALA A 216 -33.27 11.20 -6.01
C ALA A 216 -33.17 9.86 -6.76
N SER A 217 -32.24 9.78 -7.72
CA SER A 217 -32.02 8.60 -8.56
C SER A 217 -30.78 7.82 -8.14
N ALA A 218 -29.77 8.52 -7.64
CA ALA A 218 -28.56 7.93 -7.08
C ALA A 218 -28.01 8.78 -5.92
N ALA A 219 -27.26 8.15 -5.03
CA ALA A 219 -26.62 8.82 -3.90
C ALA A 219 -25.27 8.18 -3.55
N THR A 220 -24.37 8.98 -2.99
CA THR A 220 -23.16 8.52 -2.29
C THR A 220 -23.16 9.05 -0.86
N CYS A 221 -22.31 8.49 -0.01
CA CYS A 221 -22.11 8.94 1.36
C CYS A 221 -20.79 9.69 1.52
N LYS A 222 -20.45 10.11 2.75
CA LYS A 222 -19.11 10.64 3.04
C LYS A 222 -18.09 9.52 2.88
N ILE A 223 -17.01 9.77 2.14
CA ILE A 223 -15.91 8.81 1.99
C ILE A 223 -14.68 9.40 2.68
N LEU A 224 -14.05 8.62 3.54
CA LEU A 224 -12.82 8.95 4.24
C LEU A 224 -11.64 8.23 3.57
N ASN A 225 -10.49 8.89 3.54
CA ASN A 225 -9.22 8.24 3.26
C ASN A 225 -8.78 7.41 4.50
N PRO A 226 -7.81 6.50 4.36
CA PRO A 226 -7.33 5.66 5.48
C PRO A 226 -6.75 6.42 6.69
N ASP A 227 -6.38 7.69 6.50
CA ASP A 227 -5.91 8.60 7.56
C ASP A 227 -7.06 9.38 8.24
N GLY A 228 -8.31 9.06 7.92
CA GLY A 228 -9.50 9.72 8.46
C GLY A 228 -9.84 11.06 7.81
N THR A 229 -9.02 11.55 6.87
CA THR A 229 -9.30 12.80 6.14
C THR A 229 -10.40 12.60 5.08
N PHE A 230 -11.13 13.67 4.74
CA PHE A 230 -12.17 13.60 3.72
C PHE A 230 -11.62 13.31 2.31
N SER A 231 -12.24 12.35 1.62
CA SER A 231 -11.92 12.03 0.23
C SER A 231 -12.68 12.93 -0.74
N VAL A 232 -12.02 14.00 -1.19
CA VAL A 232 -12.57 14.93 -2.21
C VAL A 232 -13.00 14.27 -3.52
N ASP A 233 -12.47 13.08 -3.83
CA ASP A 233 -12.81 12.35 -5.07
C ASP A 233 -14.19 11.67 -5.00
N CYS A 234 -14.88 11.67 -3.85
CA CYS A 234 -16.18 11.00 -3.71
C CYS A 234 -17.30 11.69 -4.50
N ARG A 235 -17.12 12.98 -4.81
CA ARG A 235 -18.06 13.84 -5.52
C ARG A 235 -17.32 14.77 -6.47
N HIS A 236 -17.87 14.98 -7.65
CA HIS A 236 -17.29 15.90 -8.62
C HIS A 236 -18.31 16.40 -9.64
N SER A 237 -17.98 17.51 -10.31
CA SER A 237 -18.71 17.91 -11.52
C SER A 237 -18.34 17.04 -12.71
N ILE A 238 -19.16 17.07 -13.76
CA ILE A 238 -18.80 16.40 -15.01
C ILE A 238 -17.52 17.07 -15.57
N PRO A 239 -16.49 16.30 -15.95
CA PRO A 239 -15.23 16.85 -16.44
C PRO A 239 -15.46 17.76 -17.65
N THR A 240 -15.22 19.05 -17.46
CA THR A 240 -15.18 20.01 -18.58
C THR A 240 -13.74 20.35 -18.93
N PRO A 241 -13.49 20.77 -20.18
CA PRO A 241 -12.21 21.33 -20.61
C PRO A 241 -11.59 22.32 -19.63
N LEU A 242 -12.41 23.27 -19.19
CA LEU A 242 -12.01 24.37 -18.33
C LEU A 242 -11.70 23.89 -16.91
N ALA A 243 -12.52 22.98 -16.36
CA ALA A 243 -12.26 22.37 -15.06
C ALA A 243 -10.97 21.52 -15.07
N ALA A 244 -10.70 20.79 -16.17
CA ALA A 244 -9.45 20.06 -16.35
C ALA A 244 -8.24 21.01 -16.42
N PHE A 245 -8.37 22.15 -17.13
CA PHE A 245 -7.33 23.18 -17.21
C PHE A 245 -6.95 23.74 -15.84
N TRP A 246 -7.92 24.11 -14.99
CA TRP A 246 -7.65 24.59 -13.62
C TRP A 246 -6.96 23.56 -12.74
N LYS A 247 -7.26 22.27 -12.96
CA LYS A 247 -6.62 21.16 -12.23
C LYS A 247 -5.17 20.95 -12.67
N VAL A 248 -4.88 21.07 -13.97
CA VAL A 248 -3.52 20.89 -14.52
C VAL A 248 -2.61 22.07 -14.19
N THR A 249 -3.12 23.30 -14.18
CA THR A 249 -2.33 24.50 -13.83
C THR A 249 -2.07 24.65 -12.33
N GLY A 250 -2.71 23.85 -11.48
CA GLY A 250 -2.60 23.94 -10.02
C GLY A 250 -3.46 25.04 -9.40
N LEU A 251 -4.18 25.83 -10.20
CA LEU A 251 -5.07 26.90 -9.71
C LEU A 251 -6.20 26.36 -8.82
N ALA A 252 -6.68 25.14 -9.07
CA ALA A 252 -7.64 24.47 -8.19
C ALA A 252 -7.10 24.22 -6.77
N HIS A 253 -5.79 23.99 -6.62
CA HIS A 253 -5.15 23.79 -5.31
C HIS A 253 -4.86 25.12 -4.62
N LEU A 254 -4.53 26.17 -5.37
CA LEU A 254 -4.28 27.50 -4.83
C LEU A 254 -5.57 28.19 -4.35
N PHE A 255 -6.70 27.94 -5.02
CA PHE A 255 -7.99 28.58 -4.73
C PHE A 255 -9.13 27.58 -4.52
N PRO A 256 -9.05 26.67 -3.52
CA PRO A 256 -10.01 25.57 -3.36
C PRO A 256 -11.42 26.03 -2.98
N LYS A 257 -11.56 27.17 -2.29
CA LYS A 257 -12.87 27.72 -1.90
C LYS A 257 -13.59 28.49 -3.02
N SER A 258 -12.95 28.66 -4.18
CA SER A 258 -13.57 29.34 -5.33
C SER A 258 -14.56 28.43 -6.04
N LYS A 259 -15.76 28.94 -6.34
CA LYS A 259 -16.74 28.27 -7.19
C LYS A 259 -16.24 28.00 -8.62
N ILE A 260 -15.24 28.75 -9.07
CA ILE A 260 -14.66 28.61 -10.41
C ILE A 260 -13.51 27.58 -10.39
N PHE A 261 -12.51 27.77 -9.53
CA PHE A 261 -11.31 26.93 -9.50
C PHE A 261 -11.53 25.60 -8.77
N GLY A 262 -12.34 25.61 -7.72
CA GLY A 262 -12.74 24.41 -6.95
C GLY A 262 -13.89 23.62 -7.58
N LYS A 263 -14.34 23.98 -8.79
CA LYS A 263 -15.54 23.39 -9.43
C LYS A 263 -15.46 21.89 -9.63
N TYR A 264 -14.29 21.37 -10.00
CA TYR A 264 -14.14 19.95 -10.33
C TYR A 264 -14.49 19.05 -9.15
N ASN A 265 -13.88 19.27 -7.98
CA ASN A 265 -14.09 18.48 -6.76
C ASN A 265 -15.13 19.11 -5.80
N LEU A 266 -15.82 20.18 -6.23
CA LEU A 266 -16.79 20.91 -5.42
C LEU A 266 -16.24 21.36 -4.04
N THR A 267 -14.97 21.76 -3.98
CA THR A 267 -14.25 22.07 -2.73
C THR A 267 -14.73 23.36 -2.04
N TYR A 268 -15.63 24.10 -2.68
CA TYR A 268 -16.32 25.27 -2.12
C TYR A 268 -17.60 24.90 -1.36
N LEU A 269 -18.04 23.63 -1.40
CA LEU A 269 -19.18 23.12 -0.65
C LEU A 269 -18.70 22.38 0.60
N ASP A 270 -19.47 22.48 1.68
CA ASP A 270 -19.15 21.80 2.94
C ASP A 270 -19.15 20.27 2.75
N GLU A 271 -18.31 19.58 3.51
CA GLU A 271 -18.24 18.12 3.52
C GLU A 271 -19.33 17.46 4.35
N ASN A 272 -20.01 18.20 5.23
CA ASN A 272 -21.03 17.70 6.15
C ASN A 272 -22.45 18.09 5.76
N ASP A 273 -22.64 18.83 4.66
CA ASP A 273 -23.96 19.18 4.13
C ASP A 273 -24.43 18.22 3.03
N THR A 274 -25.74 18.02 2.95
CA THR A 274 -26.39 17.25 1.87
C THR A 274 -26.74 18.18 0.71
N TYR A 275 -26.39 17.80 -0.51
CA TYR A 275 -26.73 18.59 -1.71
C TYR A 275 -26.66 17.76 -3.00
N PRO A 276 -27.33 18.23 -4.08
CA PRO A 276 -27.22 17.61 -5.39
C PRO A 276 -25.81 17.80 -5.97
N VAL A 277 -25.33 16.79 -6.69
CA VAL A 277 -24.03 16.77 -7.37
C VAL A 277 -24.20 16.22 -8.78
N GLU A 278 -23.29 16.57 -9.69
CA GLU A 278 -23.38 16.06 -11.07
C GLU A 278 -22.83 14.64 -11.21
N ALA A 279 -21.85 14.24 -10.39
CA ALA A 279 -21.30 12.90 -10.39
C ALA A 279 -20.74 12.50 -9.03
N ILE A 280 -20.74 11.19 -8.79
CA ILE A 280 -20.24 10.52 -7.59
C ILE A 280 -19.30 9.38 -8.00
N SER A 281 -18.38 9.02 -7.12
CA SER A 281 -17.37 7.99 -7.40
C SER A 281 -17.98 6.59 -7.49
N GLY A 282 -17.48 5.77 -8.41
CA GLY A 282 -17.76 4.33 -8.48
C GLY A 282 -17.28 3.52 -7.28
N SER A 283 -16.51 4.12 -6.36
CA SER A 283 -16.07 3.47 -5.12
C SER A 283 -17.21 3.19 -4.13
N PHE A 284 -18.25 4.02 -4.16
CA PHE A 284 -19.53 3.77 -3.51
C PHE A 284 -20.63 4.55 -4.26
N MET A 285 -21.52 3.83 -4.91
CA MET A 285 -22.63 4.41 -5.68
C MET A 285 -23.89 3.59 -5.45
N MET A 286 -24.89 4.19 -4.79
CA MET A 286 -26.21 3.57 -4.58
C MET A 286 -27.23 4.15 -5.55
N ILE A 287 -27.88 3.30 -6.33
CA ILE A 287 -28.69 3.67 -7.49
C ILE A 287 -30.04 2.97 -7.40
N LYS A 288 -31.13 3.67 -7.68
CA LYS A 288 -32.44 3.02 -7.78
C LYS A 288 -32.49 2.13 -9.01
N ARG A 289 -33.06 0.93 -8.88
CA ARG A 289 -33.24 -0.01 -10.00
C ARG A 289 -33.97 0.63 -11.19
N GLU A 290 -35.02 1.41 -10.93
CA GLU A 290 -35.76 2.13 -11.99
C GLU A 290 -34.85 3.03 -12.84
N MET A 291 -33.81 3.61 -12.23
CA MET A 291 -32.84 4.43 -12.94
C MET A 291 -31.88 3.59 -13.78
N VAL A 292 -31.46 2.43 -13.27
CA VAL A 292 -30.65 1.45 -14.01
C VAL A 292 -31.42 0.92 -15.23
N GLU A 293 -32.71 0.60 -15.07
CA GLU A 293 -33.58 0.15 -16.16
C GLU A 293 -33.80 1.24 -17.21
N LYS A 294 -33.90 2.51 -16.78
CA LYS A 294 -34.08 3.66 -17.67
C LYS A 294 -32.82 4.06 -18.44
N VAL A 295 -31.65 4.07 -17.79
CA VAL A 295 -30.38 4.47 -18.41
C VAL A 295 -29.70 3.32 -19.15
N GLY A 296 -29.95 2.08 -18.73
CA GLY A 296 -29.22 0.89 -19.18
C GLY A 296 -27.92 0.68 -18.39
N LEU A 297 -27.12 -0.28 -18.84
CA LEU A 297 -25.89 -0.72 -18.16
C LEU A 297 -24.70 0.26 -18.31
N LEU A 298 -23.61 0.02 -17.56
CA LEU A 298 -22.35 0.74 -17.76
C LEU A 298 -21.80 0.46 -19.16
N ASP A 299 -21.06 1.43 -19.71
CA ASP A 299 -20.49 1.30 -21.04
C ASP A 299 -19.17 0.52 -20.99
N GLU A 300 -19.18 -0.70 -21.52
CA GLU A 300 -18.07 -1.65 -21.46
C GLU A 300 -16.83 -1.20 -22.24
N ARG A 301 -16.92 -0.12 -23.04
CA ARG A 301 -15.75 0.52 -23.66
C ARG A 301 -14.79 1.12 -22.62
N PHE A 302 -15.31 1.51 -21.46
CA PHE A 302 -14.51 1.94 -20.31
C PHE A 302 -14.05 0.72 -19.53
N PHE A 303 -12.83 0.26 -19.78
CA PHE A 303 -12.24 -0.86 -19.04
C PHE A 303 -12.12 -0.53 -17.55
N MET A 304 -11.64 0.68 -17.23
CA MET A 304 -11.49 1.20 -15.86
C MET A 304 -11.29 2.72 -15.91
N TYR A 305 -11.78 3.44 -14.92
CA TYR A 305 -11.87 4.90 -14.84
C TYR A 305 -12.87 5.55 -15.80
N CYS A 306 -13.45 6.66 -15.36
CA CYS A 306 -14.46 7.45 -16.07
C CYS A 306 -15.77 6.71 -16.40
N GLU A 307 -15.90 5.42 -16.08
CA GLU A 307 -17.16 4.70 -16.21
C GLU A 307 -18.23 5.23 -15.25
N ASP A 308 -17.82 5.59 -14.03
CA ASP A 308 -18.67 6.24 -13.04
C ASP A 308 -19.14 7.61 -13.51
N ILE A 309 -18.22 8.41 -14.06
CA ILE A 309 -18.51 9.71 -14.66
C ILE A 309 -19.46 9.57 -15.86
N ASP A 310 -19.22 8.60 -16.76
CA ASP A 310 -20.11 8.29 -17.89
C ASP A 310 -21.52 7.95 -17.41
N TYR A 311 -21.60 7.09 -16.39
CA TYR A 311 -22.87 6.63 -15.86
C TYR A 311 -23.65 7.75 -15.19
N CYS A 312 -23.01 8.56 -14.34
CA CYS A 312 -23.61 9.76 -13.75
C CYS A 312 -24.06 10.76 -14.83
N HIS A 313 -23.27 10.96 -15.88
CA HIS A 313 -23.64 11.86 -16.98
C HIS A 313 -24.91 11.39 -17.68
N ARG A 314 -25.04 10.09 -17.95
CA ARG A 314 -26.24 9.50 -18.56
C ARG A 314 -27.46 9.57 -17.64
N ILE A 315 -27.28 9.40 -16.33
CA ILE A 315 -28.34 9.61 -15.33
C ILE A 315 -28.86 11.05 -15.40
N ASN A 316 -27.97 12.04 -15.42
CA ASN A 316 -28.36 13.45 -15.53
C ASN A 316 -29.08 13.74 -16.87
N GLN A 317 -28.59 13.18 -17.99
CA GLN A 317 -29.24 13.32 -19.30
C GLN A 317 -30.65 12.71 -19.33
N ALA A 318 -30.89 11.66 -18.55
CA ALA A 318 -32.21 11.04 -18.38
C ALA A 318 -33.11 11.80 -17.37
N GLY A 319 -32.67 12.96 -16.87
CA GLY A 319 -33.39 13.79 -15.90
C GLY A 319 -33.31 13.32 -14.45
N GLY A 320 -32.42 12.35 -14.15
CA GLY A 320 -32.21 11.87 -12.78
C GLY A 320 -31.41 12.87 -11.94
N LYS A 321 -31.61 12.84 -10.62
CA LYS A 321 -30.85 13.66 -9.65
C LYS A 321 -29.92 12.80 -8.81
N ILE A 322 -28.67 13.24 -8.67
CA ILE A 322 -27.64 12.55 -7.90
C ILE A 322 -27.30 13.39 -6.68
N TYR A 323 -27.16 12.75 -5.51
CA TYR A 323 -26.93 13.46 -4.25
C TYR A 323 -25.67 12.98 -3.51
N TYR A 324 -25.03 13.92 -2.82
CA TYR A 324 -24.06 13.63 -1.77
C TYR A 324 -24.75 13.69 -0.41
N VAL A 325 -24.66 12.63 0.39
CA VAL A 325 -25.41 12.46 1.64
C VAL A 325 -24.45 12.07 2.79
N PRO A 326 -23.88 13.04 3.53
CA PRO A 326 -22.86 12.79 4.55
C PRO A 326 -23.41 12.31 5.91
N THR A 327 -24.66 11.85 5.97
CA THR A 327 -25.28 11.36 7.22
C THR A 327 -24.67 10.05 7.72
N SER A 328 -23.90 9.36 6.88
CA SER A 328 -23.07 8.21 7.23
C SER A 328 -21.79 8.27 6.39
N GLN A 329 -20.82 7.40 6.69
CA GLN A 329 -19.49 7.45 6.12
C GLN A 329 -18.88 6.07 5.89
N ILE A 330 -17.92 5.98 4.96
CA ILE A 330 -17.14 4.77 4.68
C ILE A 330 -15.65 5.11 4.56
N ILE A 331 -14.76 4.13 4.66
CA ILE A 331 -13.37 4.26 4.21
C ILE A 331 -13.22 3.65 2.82
N HIS A 332 -12.36 4.25 2.00
CA HIS A 332 -11.85 3.66 0.77
C HIS A 332 -10.31 3.72 0.78
N TYR A 333 -9.65 2.54 0.73
CA TYR A 333 -8.20 2.42 0.90
C TYR A 333 -7.35 2.84 -0.31
N LYS A 334 -7.97 3.24 -1.44
CA LYS A 334 -7.37 3.93 -2.61
C LYS A 334 -5.95 3.49 -3.00
N GLY A 335 -5.83 2.71 -4.08
CA GLY A 335 -4.56 2.52 -4.80
C GLY A 335 -3.91 1.15 -4.61
N GLU A 336 -4.56 0.28 -3.85
CA GLU A 336 -4.14 -1.11 -3.65
C GLU A 336 -4.46 -1.96 -4.89
N SER A 337 -5.64 -1.77 -5.47
CA SER A 337 -6.04 -2.34 -6.77
C SER A 337 -5.37 -1.65 -7.97
N THR A 338 -4.81 -0.44 -7.78
CA THR A 338 -4.08 0.27 -8.86
C THR A 338 -3.01 1.24 -8.34
N LYS A 339 -1.74 0.88 -8.59
CA LYS A 339 -0.59 1.74 -8.25
C LYS A 339 -0.56 2.98 -9.15
N LYS A 340 -1.12 4.11 -8.67
CA LYS A 340 -1.30 5.39 -9.42
C LYS A 340 -0.02 6.02 -10.00
N ASN A 341 1.17 5.55 -9.61
CA ASN A 341 2.46 5.98 -10.15
C ASN A 341 2.99 5.09 -11.30
N ASN A 342 2.25 4.06 -11.70
CA ASN A 342 2.60 3.21 -12.84
C ASN A 342 2.19 3.89 -14.16
N LEU A 343 3.00 3.68 -15.21
CA LEU A 343 2.71 4.15 -16.56
C LEU A 343 1.37 3.59 -17.06
N ASP A 344 1.04 2.34 -16.71
CA ASP A 344 -0.22 1.71 -17.10
C ASP A 344 -1.45 2.42 -16.54
N TYR A 345 -1.37 2.94 -15.30
CA TYR A 345 -2.44 3.76 -14.72
C TYR A 345 -2.66 5.03 -15.53
N ILE A 346 -1.57 5.74 -15.85
CA ILE A 346 -1.62 6.98 -16.62
C ILE A 346 -2.20 6.72 -18.00
N ILE A 347 -1.78 5.65 -18.68
CA ILE A 347 -2.29 5.27 -20.00
C ILE A 347 -3.79 4.94 -19.92
N THR A 348 -4.19 4.09 -18.97
CA THR A 348 -5.58 3.64 -18.82
C THR A 348 -6.50 4.82 -18.48
N PHE A 349 -6.14 5.65 -17.50
CA PHE A 349 -6.91 6.83 -17.13
C PHE A 349 -7.06 7.82 -18.29
N ASN A 350 -5.98 8.11 -19.01
CA ASN A 350 -6.03 9.04 -20.14
C ASN A 350 -6.83 8.47 -21.32
N ARG A 351 -6.75 7.16 -21.57
CA ARG A 351 -7.57 6.47 -22.57
C ARG A 351 -9.05 6.61 -22.23
N SER A 352 -9.43 6.35 -20.97
CA SER A 352 -10.81 6.47 -20.52
C SER A 352 -11.32 7.91 -20.57
N LEU A 353 -10.50 8.89 -20.20
CA LEU A 353 -10.86 10.30 -20.33
C LEU A 353 -11.08 10.70 -21.80
N TYR A 354 -10.26 10.19 -22.72
CA TYR A 354 -10.45 10.41 -24.15
C TYR A 354 -11.73 9.73 -24.67
N GLN A 355 -12.03 8.51 -24.26
CA GLN A 355 -13.29 7.81 -24.59
C GLN A 355 -14.51 8.60 -24.11
N PHE A 356 -14.45 9.17 -22.90
CA PHE A 356 -15.50 10.05 -22.38
C PHE A 356 -15.68 11.30 -23.24
N TYR A 357 -14.59 11.97 -23.60
CA TYR A 357 -14.60 13.12 -24.50
C TYR A 357 -15.20 12.76 -25.87
N GLU A 358 -14.79 11.63 -26.45
CA GLU A 358 -15.28 11.19 -27.75
C GLU A 358 -16.79 10.93 -27.74
N LYS A 359 -17.29 10.31 -26.66
CA LYS A 359 -18.70 9.98 -26.49
C LYS A 359 -19.58 11.21 -26.31
N HIS A 360 -19.20 12.15 -25.45
CA HIS A 360 -20.09 13.23 -24.99
C HIS A 360 -19.78 14.61 -25.59
N TYR A 361 -18.55 14.86 -26.01
CA TYR A 361 -18.08 16.21 -26.33
C TYR A 361 -17.61 16.39 -27.78
N ARG A 362 -17.33 15.30 -28.51
CA ARG A 362 -16.87 15.36 -29.91
C ARG A 362 -17.75 16.22 -30.82
N LYS A 363 -19.08 16.19 -30.64
CA LYS A 363 -20.03 16.98 -31.45
C LYS A 363 -20.11 18.45 -31.00
N LYS A 364 -19.81 18.73 -29.73
CA LYS A 364 -19.95 20.07 -29.11
C LYS A 364 -18.67 20.91 -29.22
N TYR A 365 -17.50 20.27 -29.24
CA TYR A 365 -16.20 20.93 -29.31
C TYR A 365 -15.46 20.51 -30.58
N VAL A 366 -15.13 21.47 -31.43
CA VAL A 366 -14.49 21.28 -32.75
C VAL A 366 -13.07 20.68 -32.61
N TYR A 367 -12.55 20.08 -33.69
CA TYR A 367 -11.27 19.36 -33.82
C TYR A 367 -10.02 19.94 -33.10
N PRO A 368 -9.76 21.27 -32.98
CA PRO A 368 -8.60 21.76 -32.23
C PRO A 368 -8.61 21.38 -30.74
N PHE A 369 -9.80 21.12 -30.18
CA PHE A 369 -9.94 20.76 -28.78
C PHE A 369 -9.40 19.35 -28.45
N LYS A 370 -9.49 18.42 -29.42
CA LYS A 370 -8.84 17.10 -29.35
C LYS A 370 -7.33 17.25 -29.15
N TRP A 371 -6.70 18.16 -29.91
CA TRP A 371 -5.26 18.39 -29.82
C TRP A 371 -4.85 19.02 -28.49
N LEU A 372 -5.67 19.90 -27.91
CA LEU A 372 -5.40 20.45 -26.57
C LEU A 372 -5.43 19.38 -25.47
N ILE A 373 -6.40 18.45 -25.51
CA ILE A 373 -6.43 17.32 -24.56
C ILE A 373 -5.18 16.44 -24.75
N LEU A 374 -4.85 16.08 -26.00
CA LEU A 374 -3.68 15.26 -26.29
C LEU A 374 -2.37 15.94 -25.87
N LEU A 375 -2.23 17.24 -26.11
CA LEU A 375 -1.09 18.03 -25.65
C LEU A 375 -1.02 18.09 -24.12
N GLY A 376 -2.16 18.24 -23.43
CA GLY A 376 -2.22 18.20 -21.98
C GLY A 376 -1.80 16.84 -21.40
N ILE A 377 -2.23 15.74 -22.03
CA ILE A 377 -1.82 14.38 -21.69
C ILE A 377 -0.32 14.19 -21.91
N LEU A 378 0.20 14.61 -23.07
CA LEU A 378 1.63 14.52 -23.40
C LEU A 378 2.47 15.37 -22.46
N PHE A 379 2.04 16.60 -22.16
CA PHE A 379 2.71 17.48 -21.21
C PHE A 379 2.74 16.88 -19.81
N ARG A 380 1.62 16.32 -19.32
CA ARG A 380 1.58 15.63 -18.03
C ARG A 380 2.47 14.37 -18.01
N GLY A 381 2.47 13.60 -19.10
CA GLY A 381 3.36 12.46 -19.27
C GLY A 381 4.83 12.89 -19.24
N PHE A 382 5.15 13.98 -19.91
CA PHE A 382 6.48 14.57 -19.97
C PHE A 382 6.94 15.13 -18.62
N THR A 383 6.08 15.84 -17.87
CA THR A 383 6.42 16.32 -16.52
C THR A 383 6.64 15.18 -15.54
N ILE A 384 5.84 14.10 -15.63
CA ILE A 384 6.05 12.89 -14.82
C ILE A 384 7.35 12.20 -15.23
N PHE A 385 7.63 12.07 -16.53
CA PHE A 385 8.88 11.51 -17.04
C PHE A 385 10.09 12.30 -16.56
N ILE A 386 10.07 13.63 -16.73
CA ILE A 386 11.12 14.53 -16.23
C ILE A 386 11.28 14.39 -14.73
N ARG A 387 10.18 14.44 -13.96
CA ARG A 387 10.23 14.30 -12.50
C ARG A 387 10.81 12.95 -12.09
N ASN A 388 10.42 11.86 -12.75
CA ASN A 388 10.93 10.53 -12.46
C ASN A 388 12.40 10.39 -12.88
N PHE A 389 12.79 10.94 -14.03
CA PHE A 389 14.17 11.00 -14.50
C PHE A 389 15.04 11.77 -13.52
N PHE A 390 14.66 12.99 -13.14
CA PHE A 390 15.37 13.76 -12.12
C PHE A 390 15.38 13.03 -10.79
N ARG A 391 14.25 12.48 -10.31
CA ARG A 391 14.22 11.70 -9.07
C ARG A 391 15.15 10.48 -9.11
N GLN A 392 15.31 9.86 -10.27
CA GLN A 392 16.16 8.69 -10.47
C GLN A 392 17.64 9.04 -10.69
N TYR A 393 17.98 10.21 -11.20
CA TYR A 393 19.37 10.53 -11.59
C TYR A 393 19.97 11.71 -10.82
N TYR A 394 19.18 12.50 -10.07
CA TYR A 394 19.71 13.63 -9.29
C TYR A 394 20.83 13.24 -8.31
N PRO A 395 20.83 12.06 -7.64
CA PRO A 395 21.90 11.70 -6.71
C PRO A 395 23.24 11.60 -7.43
N PHE A 396 23.23 10.96 -8.60
CA PHE A 396 24.40 10.79 -9.44
C PHE A 396 24.87 12.13 -10.03
N LEU A 397 23.96 12.97 -10.54
CA LEU A 397 24.30 14.28 -11.08
C LEU A 397 24.90 15.21 -10.02
N LEU A 398 24.36 15.18 -8.80
CA LEU A 398 24.89 15.94 -7.67
C LEU A 398 26.28 15.45 -7.26
N ASP A 399 26.50 14.13 -7.19
CA ASP A 399 27.83 13.58 -6.89
C ASP A 399 28.85 13.93 -7.98
N LEU A 400 28.46 13.85 -9.25
CA LEU A 400 29.31 14.24 -10.36
C LEU A 400 29.70 15.72 -10.26
N PHE A 401 28.75 16.59 -9.90
CA PHE A 401 29.05 18.00 -9.63
C PHE A 401 30.02 18.16 -8.45
N ILE A 402 29.78 17.48 -7.33
CA ILE A 402 30.64 17.52 -6.14
C ILE A 402 32.07 17.04 -6.45
N LEU A 403 32.21 15.98 -7.24
CA LEU A 403 33.51 15.47 -7.67
C LEU A 403 34.31 16.55 -8.42
N ASN A 404 33.70 17.15 -9.45
CA ASN A 404 34.33 18.18 -10.27
C ASN A 404 34.64 19.45 -9.46
N ALA A 405 33.73 19.85 -8.56
CA ALA A 405 33.95 20.98 -7.64
C ALA A 405 35.10 20.69 -6.66
N SER A 406 35.22 19.44 -6.18
CA SER A 406 36.30 19.05 -5.28
C SER A 406 37.68 19.10 -5.96
N VAL A 407 37.75 18.66 -7.22
CA VAL A 407 38.95 18.79 -8.05
C VAL A 407 39.28 20.26 -8.31
N PHE A 408 38.28 21.09 -8.63
CA PHE A 408 38.43 22.55 -8.80
C PHE A 408 39.06 23.20 -7.58
N VAL A 409 38.44 23.02 -6.40
CA VAL A 409 38.89 23.65 -5.15
C VAL A 409 40.30 23.17 -4.79
N SER A 410 40.60 21.89 -5.00
CA SER A 410 41.93 21.33 -4.71
C SER A 410 43.02 21.92 -5.62
N PHE A 411 42.70 22.18 -6.89
CA PHE A 411 43.61 22.87 -7.81
C PHE A 411 43.83 24.33 -7.42
N PHE A 412 42.76 25.02 -7.04
CA PHE A 412 42.81 26.42 -6.62
C PHE A 412 43.72 26.59 -5.40
N ILE A 413 43.47 25.81 -4.33
CA ILE A 413 44.30 25.79 -3.11
C ILE A 413 45.76 25.50 -3.45
N ARG A 414 46.03 24.55 -4.37
CA ARG A 414 47.40 24.20 -4.76
C ARG A 414 48.14 25.35 -5.44
N MET A 415 47.46 26.10 -6.31
CA MET A 415 48.04 27.21 -7.06
C MET A 415 48.25 28.45 -6.21
N GLU A 416 47.31 28.75 -5.31
CA GLU A 416 47.42 29.85 -4.35
C GLU A 416 48.63 29.66 -3.42
N MET A 417 48.86 28.44 -2.94
CA MET A 417 50.07 28.09 -2.16
C MET A 417 51.40 28.28 -2.91
N LYS A 418 51.39 28.46 -4.23
CA LYS A 418 52.59 28.66 -5.06
C LYS A 418 52.78 30.10 -5.54
N SER A 419 51.90 31.04 -5.17
CA SER A 419 51.99 32.46 -5.56
C SER A 419 52.01 32.74 -7.07
N HIS A 420 51.59 31.78 -7.91
CA HIS A 420 51.59 31.87 -9.39
C HIS A 420 50.21 31.52 -9.95
N PHE A 421 49.16 32.21 -9.50
CA PHE A 421 47.82 31.98 -10.01
C PHE A 421 47.61 32.67 -11.36
N SER A 422 47.39 31.89 -12.42
CA SER A 422 46.83 32.39 -13.69
C SER A 422 45.61 31.58 -14.09
N LEU A 423 44.54 32.27 -14.49
CA LEU A 423 43.26 31.64 -14.86
C LEU A 423 43.41 30.74 -16.09
N ASP A 424 44.19 31.15 -17.09
CA ASP A 424 44.39 30.39 -18.31
C ASP A 424 45.11 29.05 -18.09
N TYR A 425 46.14 29.06 -17.23
CA TYR A 425 46.85 27.84 -16.86
C TYR A 425 45.95 26.92 -16.02
N PHE A 426 45.21 27.50 -15.08
CA PHE A 426 44.28 26.77 -14.23
C PHE A 426 43.22 26.02 -15.05
N PHE A 427 42.52 26.68 -15.98
CA PHE A 427 41.49 26.03 -16.79
C PHE A 427 42.06 24.98 -17.75
N ARG A 428 43.23 25.22 -18.37
CA ARG A 428 43.83 24.27 -19.32
C ARG A 428 44.17 22.92 -18.68
N GLU A 429 44.82 22.95 -17.51
CA GLU A 429 45.22 21.73 -16.80
C GLU A 429 44.04 21.06 -16.10
N GLN A 430 43.14 21.85 -15.53
CA GLN A 430 42.00 21.33 -14.78
C GLN A 430 40.98 20.59 -15.66
N VAL A 431 40.68 21.12 -16.86
CA VAL A 431 39.62 20.59 -17.73
C VAL A 431 39.88 19.12 -18.10
N ASN A 432 41.13 18.79 -18.46
CA ASN A 432 41.51 17.42 -18.83
C ASN A 432 41.25 16.42 -17.67
N ILE A 433 41.58 16.83 -16.45
CA ILE A 433 41.46 15.98 -15.26
C ILE A 433 39.99 15.81 -14.86
N ASN A 434 39.20 16.88 -14.93
CA ASN A 434 37.77 16.82 -14.66
C ASN A 434 37.04 15.90 -15.65
N TRP A 435 37.40 15.92 -16.93
CA TRP A 435 36.86 14.97 -17.91
C TRP A 435 37.20 13.52 -17.58
N ILE A 436 38.47 13.23 -17.26
CA ILE A 436 38.92 11.89 -16.89
C ILE A 436 38.24 11.42 -15.61
N ALA A 437 38.16 12.27 -14.58
CA ALA A 437 37.50 11.97 -13.32
C ALA A 437 36.01 11.72 -13.50
N SER A 438 35.34 12.53 -14.32
CA SER A 438 33.91 12.39 -14.64
C SER A 438 33.60 11.09 -15.38
N LEU A 439 34.40 10.75 -16.40
CA LEU A 439 34.23 9.50 -17.15
C LEU A 439 34.50 8.28 -16.26
N SER A 440 35.57 8.32 -15.47
CA SER A 440 35.92 7.25 -14.52
C SER A 440 34.83 7.07 -13.48
N PHE A 441 34.23 8.16 -12.99
CA PHE A 441 33.15 8.13 -12.03
C PHE A 441 31.86 7.57 -12.61
N PHE A 442 31.53 7.89 -13.86
CA PHE A 442 30.40 7.28 -14.56
C PHE A 442 30.57 5.76 -14.69
N ILE A 443 31.75 5.28 -15.10
CA ILE A 443 32.05 3.84 -15.21
C ILE A 443 31.99 3.16 -13.83
N ALA A 444 32.58 3.77 -12.81
CA ALA A 444 32.51 3.24 -11.44
C ALA A 444 31.07 3.21 -10.91
N ALA A 445 30.24 4.21 -11.23
CA ALA A 445 28.84 4.26 -10.85
C ALA A 445 28.00 3.14 -11.50
N LEU A 446 28.31 2.77 -12.75
CA LEU A 446 27.71 1.60 -13.40
C LEU A 446 28.15 0.30 -12.72
N PHE A 447 29.45 0.15 -12.44
CA PHE A 447 30.01 -1.07 -11.84
C PHE A 447 29.51 -1.34 -10.41
N PHE A 448 29.39 -0.29 -9.58
CA PHE A 448 28.92 -0.40 -8.20
C PHE A 448 27.40 -0.22 -8.04
N ASP A 449 26.66 -0.20 -9.15
CA ASP A 449 25.20 -0.12 -9.15
C ASP A 449 24.68 1.12 -8.38
N ASN A 450 25.32 2.27 -8.62
CA ASN A 450 24.92 3.56 -8.01
C ASN A 450 23.74 4.22 -8.72
N LEU A 451 23.37 3.73 -9.91
CA LEU A 451 22.28 4.24 -10.74
C LEU A 451 20.94 3.53 -10.49
N SER A 452 20.92 2.44 -9.73
CA SER A 452 19.70 1.64 -9.43
C SER A 452 18.99 2.10 -8.16
N ARG A 453 18.04 1.30 -7.62
CA ARG A 453 17.10 1.67 -6.53
C ARG A 453 17.75 2.17 -5.22
N ASN A 454 19.04 1.96 -4.97
CA ASN A 454 19.73 2.31 -3.70
C ASN A 454 20.70 3.51 -3.82
N GLN A 455 20.23 4.61 -4.42
CA GLN A 455 21.01 5.78 -4.83
C GLN A 455 21.61 6.60 -3.66
N HIS A 456 21.06 6.44 -2.46
CA HIS A 456 21.50 7.15 -1.24
C HIS A 456 22.44 6.33 -0.35
N SER A 457 23.01 5.24 -0.88
CA SER A 457 23.95 4.40 -0.14
C SER A 457 25.32 5.06 -0.03
N ILE A 458 25.71 5.43 1.19
CA ILE A 458 27.06 5.96 1.49
C ILE A 458 28.14 4.91 1.15
N SER A 459 27.88 3.63 1.40
CA SER A 459 28.86 2.57 1.12
C SER A 459 29.17 2.44 -0.38
N ARG A 460 28.15 2.51 -1.25
CA ARG A 460 28.36 2.33 -2.69
C ARG A 460 29.06 3.55 -3.34
N ILE A 461 28.73 4.76 -2.89
CA ILE A 461 29.42 5.97 -3.36
C ILE A 461 30.89 6.00 -2.91
N LEU A 462 31.19 5.57 -1.68
CA LEU A 462 32.57 5.47 -1.19
C LEU A 462 33.39 4.50 -2.05
N LYS A 463 32.84 3.35 -2.43
CA LYS A 463 33.51 2.39 -3.33
C LYS A 463 33.80 3.01 -4.70
N ALA A 464 32.82 3.67 -5.29
CA ALA A 464 33.00 4.34 -6.58
C ALA A 464 34.09 5.42 -6.49
N ASN A 465 34.08 6.22 -5.42
CA ASN A 465 35.06 7.29 -5.26
C ASN A 465 36.48 6.75 -5.04
N VAL A 466 36.64 5.70 -4.23
CA VAL A 466 37.93 5.00 -4.06
C VAL A 466 38.43 4.45 -5.40
N ALA A 467 37.56 3.83 -6.20
CA ALA A 467 37.95 3.30 -7.51
C ALA A 467 38.41 4.42 -8.46
N VAL A 468 37.69 5.54 -8.51
CA VAL A 468 38.03 6.70 -9.35
C VAL A 468 39.39 7.28 -8.99
N PHE A 469 39.62 7.58 -7.71
CA PHE A 469 40.87 8.19 -7.30
C PHE A 469 42.06 7.22 -7.35
N THR A 470 41.82 5.91 -7.18
CA THR A 470 42.84 4.87 -7.43
C THR A 470 43.21 4.83 -8.91
N PHE A 471 42.21 4.87 -9.80
CA PHE A 471 42.44 4.89 -11.24
C PHE A 471 43.18 6.15 -11.68
N ILE A 472 42.77 7.33 -11.20
CA ILE A 472 43.47 8.60 -11.48
C ILE A 472 44.90 8.55 -10.94
N ALA A 473 45.12 8.07 -9.71
CA ALA A 473 46.48 7.93 -9.17
C ALA A 473 47.35 6.99 -10.03
N ALA A 474 46.82 5.86 -10.48
CA ALA A 474 47.51 4.96 -11.40
C ALA A 474 47.79 5.63 -12.76
N LEU A 475 46.78 6.29 -13.34
CA LEU A 475 46.90 6.99 -14.62
C LEU A 475 48.00 8.05 -14.58
N THR A 476 48.04 8.88 -13.53
CA THR A 476 49.08 9.90 -13.35
C THR A 476 50.48 9.33 -13.12
N PHE A 477 50.58 8.09 -12.64
CA PHE A 477 51.85 7.40 -12.46
C PHE A 477 52.40 6.85 -13.80
N PHE A 478 51.53 6.25 -14.62
CA PHE A 478 51.93 5.63 -15.88
C PHE A 478 51.97 6.61 -17.06
N LEU A 479 51.08 7.60 -17.09
CA LEU A 479 50.98 8.59 -18.17
C LEU A 479 51.47 9.95 -17.69
N LYS A 480 52.77 10.20 -17.83
CA LYS A 480 53.42 11.44 -17.39
C LYS A 480 52.83 12.71 -17.99
N GLN A 481 52.24 12.63 -19.19
CA GLN A 481 51.54 13.74 -19.85
C GLN A 481 50.29 14.23 -19.11
N PHE A 482 49.73 13.40 -18.22
CA PHE A 482 48.62 13.75 -17.33
C PHE A 482 49.07 13.84 -15.88
N ALA A 483 50.37 13.87 -15.58
CA ALA A 483 50.85 13.88 -14.20
C ALA A 483 50.64 15.26 -13.57
N PHE A 484 49.89 15.30 -12.47
CA PHE A 484 49.70 16.50 -11.66
C PHE A 484 49.98 16.22 -10.19
N SER A 485 49.94 17.27 -9.37
CA SER A 485 50.35 17.23 -7.97
C SER A 485 49.57 16.17 -7.18
N ARG A 486 50.27 15.21 -6.55
CA ARG A 486 49.69 14.19 -5.66
C ARG A 486 48.83 14.80 -4.56
N LEU A 487 49.19 16.00 -4.09
CA LEU A 487 48.41 16.76 -3.12
C LEU A 487 46.99 17.07 -3.63
N VAL A 488 46.82 17.36 -4.92
CA VAL A 488 45.50 17.63 -5.52
C VAL A 488 44.65 16.37 -5.51
N ILE A 489 45.21 15.20 -5.79
CA ILE A 489 44.51 13.91 -5.73
C ILE A 489 44.00 13.64 -4.31
N ILE A 490 44.87 13.81 -3.31
CA ILE A 490 44.54 13.56 -1.89
C ILE A 490 43.47 14.54 -1.38
N LEU A 491 43.62 15.83 -1.68
CA LEU A 491 42.64 16.85 -1.30
C LEU A 491 41.29 16.62 -1.99
N SER A 492 41.30 16.29 -3.29
CA SER A 492 40.08 16.04 -4.06
C SER A 492 39.35 14.80 -3.56
N PHE A 493 40.07 13.72 -3.25
CA PHE A 493 39.50 12.52 -2.65
C PHE A 493 38.85 12.82 -1.30
N THR A 494 39.57 13.52 -0.42
CA THR A 494 39.08 13.83 0.93
C THR A 494 37.84 14.72 0.87
N LEU A 495 37.88 15.80 0.07
CA LEU A 495 36.79 16.75 -0.07
C LEU A 495 35.55 16.11 -0.70
N SER A 496 35.72 15.31 -1.76
CA SER A 496 34.61 14.61 -2.42
C SER A 496 33.96 13.59 -1.49
N VAL A 497 34.73 12.81 -0.72
CA VAL A 497 34.18 11.88 0.29
C VAL A 497 33.35 12.64 1.33
N LEU A 498 33.88 13.73 1.89
CA LEU A 498 33.20 14.50 2.93
C LEU A 498 31.91 15.13 2.41
N LEU A 499 31.94 15.73 1.22
CA LEU A 499 30.75 16.38 0.64
C LEU A 499 29.71 15.34 0.20
N MET A 500 30.12 14.26 -0.49
CA MET A 500 29.21 13.20 -0.95
C MET A 500 28.55 12.43 0.20
N ALA A 501 29.28 12.18 1.27
CA ALA A 501 28.72 11.62 2.50
C ALA A 501 27.86 12.66 3.23
N GLY A 502 28.33 13.90 3.31
CA GLY A 502 27.70 15.03 3.99
C GLY A 502 26.31 15.33 3.45
N TRP A 503 26.13 15.54 2.14
CA TRP A 503 24.80 15.82 1.58
C TRP A 503 23.83 14.65 1.75
N ARG A 504 24.33 13.40 1.76
CA ARG A 504 23.50 12.23 2.07
C ARG A 504 23.12 12.16 3.53
N LEU A 505 24.01 12.54 4.45
CA LEU A 505 23.68 12.65 5.87
C LEU A 505 22.67 13.79 6.10
N ILE A 506 22.83 14.90 5.40
CA ILE A 506 21.91 16.04 5.40
C ILE A 506 20.56 15.65 4.80
N LEU A 507 20.51 14.93 3.68
CA LEU A 507 19.25 14.41 3.15
C LEU A 507 18.65 13.36 4.06
N ARG A 508 19.43 12.50 4.70
CA ARG A 508 18.90 11.60 5.72
C ARG A 508 18.35 12.41 6.89
N TYR A 509 18.93 13.55 7.23
CA TYR A 509 18.43 14.46 8.25
C TYR A 509 17.15 15.20 7.83
N PHE A 510 17.07 15.72 6.60
CA PHE A 510 15.91 16.47 6.09
C PHE A 510 14.78 15.60 5.53
N ALA A 511 15.08 14.46 4.92
CA ALA A 511 14.08 13.45 4.61
C ALA A 511 13.43 12.93 5.89
N ARG A 512 14.17 12.92 7.02
CA ARG A 512 13.65 12.73 8.39
C ARG A 512 13.03 13.99 9.02
N SER A 513 13.03 15.13 8.33
CA SER A 513 12.37 16.36 8.78
C SER A 513 11.04 16.57 8.03
N SER A 514 10.98 16.22 6.74
CA SER A 514 9.72 16.01 6.02
C SER A 514 9.03 14.70 6.40
N ALA A 515 9.76 13.72 6.92
CA ALA A 515 9.24 12.58 7.67
C ALA A 515 9.74 12.69 9.11
N HIS A 516 9.17 13.64 9.85
CA HIS A 516 9.19 13.79 11.31
C HIS A 516 10.36 13.12 12.09
N ALA A 517 11.13 13.99 12.75
CA ALA A 517 11.94 13.79 13.95
C ALA A 517 13.37 13.23 13.78
N LEU A 518 14.37 14.12 14.05
CA LEU A 518 15.62 13.71 14.66
C LEU A 518 15.45 13.70 16.19
N GLY A 519 15.16 12.53 16.75
CA GLY A 519 15.13 12.25 18.18
C GLY A 519 15.54 10.80 18.40
N ARG A 520 16.36 10.55 19.42
CA ARG A 520 17.14 9.33 19.65
C ARG A 520 16.35 8.08 20.10
N ASP A 521 15.07 7.95 19.75
CA ASP A 521 14.18 6.84 20.16
C ASP A 521 13.92 5.83 19.02
N PHE A 522 15.01 5.39 18.39
CA PHE A 522 15.11 5.12 16.96
C PHE A 522 14.40 3.91 16.33
N PHE A 523 13.50 3.16 16.98
CA PHE A 523 12.85 2.02 16.27
C PHE A 523 11.40 1.70 16.61
N LEU A 524 10.72 2.47 17.45
CA LEU A 524 9.38 2.07 17.88
C LEU A 524 8.32 3.13 17.57
N LYS A 525 7.34 2.80 16.72
CA LYS A 525 6.12 3.59 16.53
C LYS A 525 5.33 3.59 17.84
N ARG A 526 5.14 4.76 18.44
CA ARG A 526 4.32 4.91 19.65
C ARG A 526 2.87 4.59 19.30
N THR A 527 2.40 3.48 19.83
CA THR A 527 1.20 2.77 19.38
C THR A 527 0.19 2.66 20.51
N LEU A 528 -1.07 2.90 20.20
CA LEU A 528 -2.20 2.52 21.05
C LEU A 528 -3.02 1.43 20.39
N ILE A 529 -3.52 0.51 21.20
CA ILE A 529 -4.47 -0.51 20.75
C ILE A 529 -5.84 -0.19 21.34
N VAL A 530 -6.86 -0.17 20.49
CA VAL A 530 -8.24 0.12 20.88
C VAL A 530 -9.02 -1.19 20.93
N GLY A 531 -9.52 -1.51 22.13
CA GLY A 531 -10.25 -2.74 22.43
C GLY A 531 -9.87 -3.31 23.81
N SER A 532 -10.80 -4.00 24.47
CA SER A 532 -10.57 -4.66 25.77
C SER A 532 -10.97 -6.13 25.78
N ASP A 533 -11.26 -6.70 24.60
CA ASP A 533 -11.79 -8.05 24.42
C ASP A 533 -10.71 -9.14 24.31
N GLN A 534 -11.14 -10.40 24.30
CA GLN A 534 -10.25 -11.58 24.16
C GLN A 534 -9.37 -11.53 22.89
N PRO A 535 -9.89 -11.15 21.70
CA PRO A 535 -9.06 -10.92 20.52
C PRO A 535 -7.98 -9.86 20.74
N THR A 536 -8.29 -8.75 21.43
CA THR A 536 -7.29 -7.73 21.77
C THR A 536 -6.19 -8.28 22.68
N ARG A 537 -6.55 -9.11 23.67
CA ARG A 537 -5.58 -9.82 24.51
C ARG A 537 -4.67 -10.72 23.70
N GLN A 538 -5.21 -11.50 22.77
CA GLN A 538 -4.43 -12.35 21.87
C GLN A 538 -3.49 -11.53 20.99
N LEU A 539 -3.96 -10.40 20.44
CA LEU A 539 -3.14 -9.48 19.66
C LEU A 539 -1.98 -8.90 20.51
N LEU A 540 -2.27 -8.44 21.74
CA LEU A 540 -1.27 -7.94 22.67
C LEU A 540 -0.21 -9.00 22.98
N GLN A 541 -0.62 -10.25 23.22
CA GLN A 541 0.29 -11.37 23.47
C GLN A 541 1.14 -11.70 22.23
N LYS A 542 0.55 -11.71 21.02
CA LYS A 542 1.29 -11.92 19.76
C LYS A 542 2.29 -10.80 19.50
N LEU A 543 1.90 -9.54 19.69
CA LEU A 543 2.78 -8.38 19.51
C LEU A 543 3.90 -8.33 20.55
N LYS A 544 3.62 -8.73 21.80
CA LYS A 544 4.61 -8.84 22.88
C LYS A 544 5.69 -9.87 22.59
N LYS A 545 5.34 -10.98 21.94
CA LYS A 545 6.28 -12.04 21.53
C LYS A 545 7.19 -11.63 20.37
N ARG A 546 6.81 -10.62 19.57
CA ARG A 546 7.56 -10.23 18.37
C ARG A 546 8.64 -9.19 18.71
N ILE A 547 9.89 -9.63 18.84
CA ILE A 547 11.06 -8.80 19.17
C ILE A 547 11.37 -7.73 18.09
N ASN A 548 10.81 -7.87 16.88
CA ASN A 548 11.08 -7.04 15.70
C ASN A 548 9.85 -6.28 15.16
N SER A 549 8.85 -5.98 16.00
CA SER A 549 7.62 -5.30 15.52
C SER A 549 7.84 -3.84 15.11
N GLY A 550 8.86 -3.18 15.66
CA GLY A 550 9.04 -1.74 15.47
C GLY A 550 7.91 -0.91 16.09
N LEU A 551 7.17 -1.45 17.07
CA LEU A 551 6.04 -0.80 17.76
C LEU A 551 6.33 -0.65 19.26
N ASP A 552 6.11 0.54 19.82
CA ASP A 552 6.13 0.82 21.26
C ASP A 552 4.68 0.93 21.71
N ILE A 553 4.14 -0.16 22.27
CA ILE A 553 2.76 -0.21 22.75
C ILE A 553 2.70 0.54 24.08
N LEU A 554 2.18 1.76 24.05
CA LEU A 554 2.09 2.63 25.23
C LEU A 554 0.96 2.23 26.17
N GLY A 555 -0.06 1.56 25.65
CA GLY A 555 -1.22 1.14 26.41
C GLY A 555 -2.43 0.85 25.55
N VAL A 556 -3.51 0.52 26.24
CA VAL A 556 -4.78 0.12 25.66
C VAL A 556 -5.81 1.23 25.83
N VAL A 557 -6.66 1.41 24.83
CA VAL A 557 -7.81 2.32 24.84
C VAL A 557 -9.06 1.48 24.97
N THR A 558 -9.85 1.75 26.00
CA THR A 558 -11.11 1.05 26.28
C THR A 558 -12.32 1.86 25.80
N LEU A 559 -13.46 1.17 25.68
CA LEU A 559 -14.77 1.79 25.51
C LEU A 559 -15.29 2.36 26.84
N ASN A 560 -14.98 1.71 27.97
CA ASN A 560 -15.57 2.02 29.27
C ASN A 560 -14.62 2.90 30.10
N ARG A 561 -15.06 4.11 30.49
CA ARG A 561 -14.23 5.02 31.30
C ARG A 561 -13.80 4.43 32.65
N GLU A 562 -14.57 3.52 33.22
CA GLU A 562 -14.30 2.87 34.51
C GLU A 562 -13.10 1.90 34.46
N GLU A 563 -12.72 1.43 33.27
CA GLU A 563 -11.55 0.57 33.07
C GLU A 563 -10.25 1.38 32.96
N VAL A 564 -10.31 2.71 32.86
CA VAL A 564 -9.12 3.57 32.76
C VAL A 564 -8.33 3.50 34.07
N GLY A 565 -7.03 3.19 33.95
CA GLY A 565 -6.14 2.97 35.08
C GLY A 565 -6.00 1.49 35.49
N GLN A 566 -6.78 0.58 34.92
CA GLN A 566 -6.57 -0.87 35.08
C GLN A 566 -5.46 -1.36 34.13
N ASP A 567 -5.02 -2.61 34.32
CA ASP A 567 -4.01 -3.26 33.48
C ASP A 567 -4.61 -4.42 32.68
N LEU A 568 -4.21 -4.52 31.40
CA LEU A 568 -4.61 -5.59 30.49
C LEU A 568 -3.37 -6.35 29.99
N ASP A 569 -3.13 -7.54 30.53
CA ASP A 569 -2.01 -8.44 30.17
C ASP A 569 -0.60 -7.79 30.25
N GLY A 570 -0.40 -6.85 31.19
CA GLY A 570 0.83 -6.10 31.40
C GLY A 570 0.92 -4.79 30.61
N PHE A 571 -0.19 -4.32 30.05
CA PHE A 571 -0.30 -3.02 29.40
C PHE A 571 -1.37 -2.15 30.08
N PRO A 572 -1.05 -0.89 30.44
CA PRO A 572 -2.00 -0.03 31.13
C PRO A 572 -3.13 0.43 30.20
N ILE A 573 -4.36 0.49 30.72
CA ILE A 573 -5.48 1.13 30.04
C ILE A 573 -5.36 2.64 30.27
N VAL A 574 -4.88 3.34 29.23
CA VAL A 574 -4.42 4.73 29.35
C VAL A 574 -5.52 5.76 29.20
N THR A 575 -6.56 5.47 28.43
CA THR A 575 -7.66 6.41 28.16
C THR A 575 -8.88 5.68 27.58
N SER A 576 -10.00 6.40 27.49
CA SER A 576 -11.21 5.95 26.81
C SER A 576 -11.25 6.46 25.36
N ILE A 577 -12.04 5.81 24.50
CA ILE A 577 -12.21 6.22 23.10
C ILE A 577 -12.76 7.65 22.94
N GLU A 578 -13.53 8.14 23.92
CA GLU A 578 -14.08 9.48 23.93
C GLU A 578 -13.02 10.54 24.24
N SER A 579 -12.13 10.24 25.19
CA SER A 579 -11.04 11.13 25.61
C SER A 579 -9.78 10.97 24.76
N LEU A 580 -9.76 9.99 23.85
CA LEU A 580 -8.63 9.70 22.99
C LEU A 580 -8.11 10.92 22.21
N PRO A 581 -8.94 11.76 21.54
CA PRO A 581 -8.44 12.95 20.84
C PRO A 581 -7.73 13.95 21.75
N GLN A 582 -8.16 14.05 23.02
CA GLN A 582 -7.51 14.92 24.00
C GLN A 582 -6.18 14.31 24.46
N TYR A 583 -6.15 13.00 24.72
CA TYR A 583 -4.94 12.26 25.09
C TYR A 583 -3.84 12.36 24.02
N LEU A 584 -4.23 12.27 22.73
CA LEU A 584 -3.32 12.40 21.59
C LEU A 584 -2.67 13.79 21.46
N ARG A 585 -3.26 14.85 22.03
CA ARG A 585 -2.63 16.19 22.03
C ARG A 585 -1.43 16.27 22.97
N PHE A 586 -1.45 15.50 24.06
CA PHE A 586 -0.41 15.52 25.10
C PHE A 586 0.66 14.45 24.89
N LYS A 587 0.34 13.37 24.16
CA LYS A 587 1.25 12.27 23.87
C LYS A 587 1.56 12.22 22.39
N LYS A 588 2.84 12.16 22.03
CA LYS A 588 3.31 11.93 20.65
C LYS A 588 2.99 10.50 20.25
N ILE A 589 1.80 10.26 19.72
CA ILE A 589 1.34 8.94 19.26
C ILE A 589 1.20 9.01 17.75
N ASN A 590 1.61 7.94 17.08
CA ASN A 590 1.78 7.92 15.63
C ASN A 590 1.00 6.78 14.96
N LEU A 591 0.59 5.76 15.73
CA LEU A 591 -0.16 4.61 15.25
C LEU A 591 -1.29 4.25 16.22
N ILE A 592 -2.47 3.98 15.67
CA ILE A 592 -3.63 3.45 16.41
C ILE A 592 -4.10 2.18 15.71
N ILE A 593 -4.21 1.09 16.47
CA ILE A 593 -4.66 -0.22 15.99
C ILE A 593 -6.04 -0.51 16.59
N PHE A 594 -7.06 -0.66 15.74
CA PHE A 594 -8.41 -1.03 16.17
C PHE A 594 -8.64 -2.54 16.07
N SER A 595 -9.05 -3.17 17.17
CA SER A 595 -9.57 -4.54 17.16
C SER A 595 -11.06 -4.52 16.82
N THR A 596 -11.45 -4.99 15.63
CA THR A 596 -12.81 -4.75 15.10
C THR A 596 -13.89 -5.75 15.55
N HIS A 597 -13.55 -6.67 16.46
CA HIS A 597 -14.48 -7.71 16.91
C HIS A 597 -15.64 -7.10 17.72
N ASN A 598 -15.34 -6.34 18.78
CA ASN A 598 -16.35 -5.68 19.62
C ASN A 598 -16.49 -4.16 19.37
N LEU A 599 -15.78 -3.62 18.38
CA LEU A 599 -15.93 -2.21 17.95
C LEU A 599 -16.84 -2.12 16.73
N SER A 600 -17.87 -1.27 16.79
CA SER A 600 -18.63 -0.90 15.60
C SER A 600 -17.76 -0.07 14.65
N TYR A 601 -17.96 -0.26 13.34
CA TYR A 601 -17.32 0.56 12.32
C TYR A 601 -17.72 2.03 12.47
N GLU A 602 -18.95 2.33 12.89
CA GLU A 602 -19.36 3.68 13.30
C GLU A 602 -18.42 4.30 14.34
N THR A 603 -18.12 3.56 15.40
CA THR A 603 -17.23 4.02 16.48
C THR A 603 -15.80 4.25 15.96
N ILE A 604 -15.30 3.34 15.11
CA ILE A 604 -13.96 3.44 14.52
C ILE A 604 -13.88 4.66 13.60
N LEU A 605 -14.81 4.77 12.65
CA LEU A 605 -14.83 5.81 11.62
C LEU A 605 -15.07 7.19 12.20
N SER A 606 -15.99 7.34 13.16
CA SER A 606 -16.22 8.60 13.86
C SER A 606 -14.99 9.02 14.68
N THR A 607 -14.27 8.07 15.27
CA THR A 607 -13.02 8.35 15.99
C THR A 607 -11.91 8.80 15.04
N MET A 608 -11.73 8.11 13.91
CA MET A 608 -10.77 8.52 12.86
C MET A 608 -11.09 9.91 12.32
N ALA A 609 -12.36 10.18 12.00
CA ALA A 609 -12.83 11.47 11.51
C ALA A 609 -12.67 12.61 12.55
N ARG A 610 -12.83 12.32 13.85
CA ARG A 610 -12.59 13.31 14.93
C ARG A 610 -11.11 13.64 15.10
N ILE A 611 -10.21 12.67 14.88
CA ILE A 611 -8.76 12.88 14.97
C ILE A 611 -8.27 13.73 13.79
N ASN A 612 -8.76 13.45 12.57
CA ASN A 612 -8.49 14.20 11.33
C ASN A 612 -7.03 14.70 11.23
N ASN A 613 -6.08 13.79 11.41
CA ASN A 613 -4.66 14.12 11.43
C ASN A 613 -3.93 13.34 10.33
N PRO A 614 -3.39 14.01 9.30
CA PRO A 614 -2.70 13.35 8.19
C PRO A 614 -1.41 12.62 8.59
N ASP A 615 -0.83 12.95 9.75
CA ASP A 615 0.37 12.30 10.30
C ASP A 615 0.04 11.06 11.16
N MET A 616 -1.25 10.78 11.42
CA MET A 616 -1.69 9.63 12.19
C MET A 616 -1.89 8.40 11.28
N GLU A 617 -1.30 7.28 11.66
CA GLU A 617 -1.54 6.00 11.00
C GLU A 617 -2.65 5.22 11.73
N PHE A 618 -3.63 4.75 10.99
CA PHE A 618 -4.69 3.88 11.50
C PHE A 618 -4.57 2.50 10.87
N LYS A 619 -4.68 1.48 11.71
CA LYS A 619 -4.70 0.08 11.28
C LYS A 619 -5.87 -0.65 11.92
N MET A 620 -6.43 -1.62 11.21
CA MET A 620 -7.52 -2.45 11.71
C MET A 620 -7.09 -3.92 11.73
N VAL A 621 -7.46 -4.62 12.80
CA VAL A 621 -7.27 -6.07 12.96
C VAL A 621 -8.66 -6.70 13.10
N PRO A 622 -9.15 -7.38 12.05
CA PRO A 622 -10.38 -8.15 12.12
C PRO A 622 -10.30 -9.29 13.14
N GLY A 623 -11.41 -9.56 13.82
CA GLY A 623 -11.48 -10.42 15.03
C GLY A 623 -10.99 -11.86 14.93
N HIS A 624 -10.62 -12.33 13.73
CA HIS A 624 -10.10 -13.67 13.44
C HIS A 624 -8.84 -13.66 12.56
N LEU A 625 -8.26 -12.48 12.25
CA LEU A 625 -7.15 -12.38 11.29
C LEU A 625 -5.78 -12.24 11.93
N GLU A 626 -4.87 -13.00 11.34
CA GLU A 626 -3.41 -12.87 11.40
C GLU A 626 -2.93 -11.71 10.52
N VAL A 627 -3.73 -10.67 10.29
CA VAL A 627 -3.43 -9.63 9.29
C VAL A 627 -3.88 -8.25 9.79
N MET A 628 -3.01 -7.27 9.64
CA MET A 628 -3.25 -5.87 9.99
C MET A 628 -3.28 -5.03 8.71
N ILE A 629 -4.38 -4.29 8.49
CA ILE A 629 -4.65 -3.56 7.24
C ILE A 629 -4.52 -2.05 7.46
N GLY A 630 -3.76 -1.36 6.59
CA GLY A 630 -3.49 0.09 6.65
C GLY A 630 -3.33 0.76 5.27
N LYS A 631 -2.92 2.05 5.26
CA LYS A 631 -2.88 2.95 4.08
C LYS A 631 -2.03 2.47 2.88
N ALA A 632 -1.08 1.54 3.09
CA ALA A 632 -0.19 1.06 2.02
C ALA A 632 0.46 -0.32 2.30
N ASP A 633 0.19 -0.95 3.45
CA ASP A 633 0.86 -2.18 3.87
C ASP A 633 -0.15 -3.13 4.52
N ILE A 634 -0.17 -4.38 4.03
CA ILE A 634 -0.84 -5.52 4.66
C ILE A 634 0.24 -6.28 5.45
N GLU A 635 0.18 -6.20 6.78
CA GLU A 635 1.12 -6.92 7.64
C GLU A 635 0.52 -8.23 8.13
N ARG A 636 1.09 -9.36 7.70
CA ARG A 636 0.75 -10.68 8.24
C ARG A 636 1.47 -10.91 9.57
N LEU A 637 0.70 -11.23 10.60
CA LEU A 637 1.10 -11.50 11.98
C LEU A 637 1.80 -12.87 12.11
N ASP A 638 1.42 -13.87 11.30
CA ASP A 638 1.90 -15.26 11.44
C ASP A 638 2.80 -15.74 10.29
N SER A 639 3.12 -14.90 9.30
CA SER A 639 4.00 -15.33 8.20
C SER A 639 5.46 -15.38 8.64
N VAL A 640 5.98 -16.59 8.83
CA VAL A 640 7.40 -16.90 8.69
C VAL A 640 7.85 -16.34 7.32
N PRO A 641 8.88 -15.49 7.23
CA PRO A 641 9.34 -15.00 5.95
C PRO A 641 9.99 -16.14 5.17
N LEU A 642 9.19 -16.88 4.39
CA LEU A 642 9.66 -17.73 3.29
C LEU A 642 9.97 -16.82 2.09
N VAL A 643 11.11 -16.15 2.19
CA VAL A 643 11.78 -15.45 1.10
C VAL A 643 13.24 -15.80 1.24
N ASP A 644 13.90 -16.27 0.17
CA ASP A 644 15.33 -16.60 0.14
C ASP A 644 16.14 -15.53 0.91
N ILE A 645 16.55 -15.86 2.13
CA ILE A 645 17.22 -14.91 3.03
C ILE A 645 18.68 -14.87 2.63
N GLU A 646 19.04 -13.98 1.71
CA GLU A 646 20.44 -13.59 1.57
C GLU A 646 20.88 -12.86 2.85
N TYR A 647 21.57 -13.55 3.75
CA TYR A 647 22.17 -12.94 4.94
C TYR A 647 23.24 -11.92 4.55
N ALA A 648 23.17 -10.71 5.12
CA ALA A 648 24.13 -9.64 4.87
C ALA A 648 25.57 -10.08 5.24
N SER A 649 25.72 -10.90 6.27
CA SER A 649 26.98 -11.52 6.69
C SER A 649 27.54 -12.54 5.70
N GLY A 650 26.71 -13.16 4.84
CA GLY A 650 27.14 -14.13 3.84
C GLY A 650 27.86 -13.50 2.64
N ARG A 651 27.59 -12.21 2.36
CA ARG A 651 28.16 -11.49 1.21
C ARG A 651 29.68 -11.34 1.33
N PRO A 652 30.49 -11.74 0.32
CA PRO A 652 31.97 -11.74 0.41
C PRO A 652 32.55 -10.37 0.78
N PHE A 653 31.98 -9.30 0.25
CA PHE A 653 32.44 -7.93 0.50
C PHE A 653 32.14 -7.45 1.93
N ASN A 654 31.00 -7.85 2.51
CA ASN A 654 30.66 -7.49 3.89
C ASN A 654 31.58 -8.23 4.88
N ARG A 655 31.90 -9.50 4.59
CA ARG A 655 32.91 -10.26 5.34
C ARG A 655 34.28 -9.60 5.28
N PHE A 656 34.69 -9.10 4.11
CA PHE A 656 35.93 -8.35 3.96
C PHE A 656 35.94 -7.07 4.80
N ILE A 657 34.90 -6.23 4.71
CA ILE A 657 34.79 -5.01 5.52
C ILE A 657 34.83 -5.32 7.01
N LYS A 658 34.02 -6.28 7.45
CA LYS A 658 33.95 -6.71 8.84
C LYS A 658 35.31 -7.20 9.34
N ARG A 659 35.99 -8.01 8.52
CA ARG A 659 37.32 -8.53 8.83
C ARG A 659 38.36 -7.41 8.97
N THR A 660 38.36 -6.46 8.05
CA THR A 660 39.25 -5.30 8.08
C THR A 660 39.01 -4.45 9.32
N PHE A 661 37.75 -4.20 9.67
CA PHE A 661 37.38 -3.49 10.89
C PHE A 661 37.88 -4.21 12.15
N ASP A 662 37.59 -5.50 12.28
CA ASP A 662 38.03 -6.29 13.44
C ASP A 662 39.55 -6.36 13.55
N PHE A 663 40.26 -6.48 12.42
CA PHE A 663 41.72 -6.53 12.38
C PHE A 663 42.35 -5.20 12.80
N ILE A 664 41.92 -4.09 12.21
CA ILE A 664 42.46 -2.76 12.52
C ILE A 664 42.22 -2.42 14.00
N LEU A 665 40.99 -2.63 14.49
CA LEU A 665 40.65 -2.33 15.87
C LEU A 665 41.41 -3.21 16.86
N ALA A 666 41.55 -4.51 16.58
CA ALA A 666 42.30 -5.42 17.44
C ALA A 666 43.80 -5.11 17.44
N LEU A 667 44.37 -4.75 16.29
CA LEU A 667 45.79 -4.38 16.19
C LEU A 667 46.09 -3.11 17.00
N LEU A 668 45.23 -2.09 16.88
CA LEU A 668 45.36 -0.85 17.67
C LEU A 668 45.27 -1.13 19.18
N LEU A 669 44.29 -1.94 19.61
CA LEU A 669 44.13 -2.30 21.02
C LEU A 669 45.27 -3.19 21.54
N LEU A 670 45.84 -4.07 20.71
CA LEU A 670 47.00 -4.89 21.08
C LEU A 670 48.24 -4.03 21.29
N ILE A 671 48.50 -3.06 20.41
CA ILE A 671 49.62 -2.13 20.56
C ILE A 671 49.47 -1.32 21.86
N LEU A 672 48.26 -0.83 22.14
CA LEU A 672 47.96 -0.08 23.35
C LEU A 672 48.13 -0.92 24.64
N LEU A 673 47.69 -2.18 24.61
CA LEU A 673 47.72 -3.07 25.77
C LEU A 673 49.03 -3.87 25.90
N LEU A 674 49.94 -3.77 24.94
CA LEU A 674 51.22 -4.48 24.91
C LEU A 674 52.07 -4.31 26.20
N PRO A 675 52.19 -3.09 26.78
CA PRO A 675 53.00 -2.86 27.98
C PRO A 675 52.47 -3.58 29.22
N ILE A 676 51.17 -3.89 29.25
CA ILE A 676 50.48 -4.52 30.38
C ILE A 676 50.26 -6.02 30.11
N GLY A 677 49.90 -6.37 28.87
CA GLY A 677 49.55 -7.72 28.46
C GLY A 677 50.74 -8.68 28.43
N LEU A 678 51.92 -8.23 27.97
CA LEU A 678 53.12 -9.07 27.92
C LEU A 678 53.65 -9.47 29.31
N PRO A 679 53.80 -8.56 30.29
CA PRO A 679 54.17 -8.94 31.65
C PRO A 679 53.16 -9.88 32.30
N LEU A 680 51.85 -9.59 32.16
CA LEU A 680 50.80 -10.46 32.71
C LEU A 680 50.82 -11.86 32.08
N TYR A 681 51.06 -11.95 30.77
CA TYR A 681 51.22 -13.22 30.08
C TYR A 681 52.43 -13.99 30.60
N ALA A 682 53.58 -13.32 30.78
CA ALA A 682 54.79 -13.97 31.29
C ALA A 682 54.60 -14.54 32.70
N VAL A 683 53.94 -13.80 33.60
CA VAL A 683 53.67 -14.21 34.99
C VAL A 683 52.64 -15.34 35.06
N LYS A 684 51.53 -15.23 34.31
CA LYS A 684 50.40 -16.18 34.40
C LYS A 684 50.42 -17.27 33.33
N ARG A 685 51.48 -17.43 32.53
CA ARG A 685 51.55 -18.41 31.43
C ARG A 685 51.20 -19.85 31.83
N LYS A 686 51.54 -20.26 33.06
CA LYS A 686 51.27 -21.60 33.60
C LYS A 686 49.80 -21.83 33.97
N GLN A 687 49.00 -20.77 34.06
CA GLN A 687 47.56 -20.81 34.38
C GLN A 687 46.69 -20.78 33.12
N ILE A 688 47.29 -20.68 31.93
CA ILE A 688 46.59 -20.70 30.65
C ILE A 688 46.30 -22.15 30.27
N PHE A 689 45.03 -22.48 30.08
CA PHE A 689 44.61 -23.77 29.51
C PHE A 689 43.89 -23.58 28.18
N GLU A 690 43.91 -24.62 27.34
CA GLU A 690 43.17 -24.62 26.08
C GLU A 690 41.74 -25.07 26.31
N LYS A 691 40.78 -24.23 25.91
CA LYS A 691 39.36 -24.57 25.83
C LYS A 691 39.00 -24.83 24.38
N GLN A 692 38.44 -26.00 24.11
CA GLN A 692 37.86 -26.30 22.81
C GLN A 692 36.41 -25.87 22.81
N ILE A 693 36.05 -24.98 21.89
CA ILE A 693 34.66 -24.64 21.60
C ILE A 693 34.27 -25.38 20.33
N GLN A 694 33.23 -26.21 20.44
CA GLN A 694 32.64 -26.90 19.30
C GLN A 694 31.82 -25.90 18.49
N ALA A 695 32.15 -25.81 17.20
CA ALA A 695 31.68 -24.77 16.31
C ALA A 695 31.16 -25.47 15.04
N GLY A 696 29.92 -25.97 15.06
CA GLY A 696 29.43 -26.87 14.00
C GLY A 696 29.75 -28.35 14.23
N GLU A 697 29.30 -29.18 13.29
CA GLU A 697 29.64 -30.62 13.27
C GLU A 697 31.12 -30.85 12.90
N THR A 698 31.75 -29.92 12.18
CA THR A 698 33.08 -30.14 11.56
C THR A 698 34.19 -29.19 12.01
N ARG A 699 33.91 -28.08 12.72
CA ARG A 699 34.93 -27.11 13.15
C ARG A 699 35.11 -27.08 14.67
N ARG A 700 36.35 -27.19 15.13
CA ARG A 700 36.75 -27.01 16.54
C ARG A 700 37.67 -25.80 16.65
N ILE A 701 37.29 -24.80 17.44
CA ILE A 701 38.12 -23.62 17.69
C ILE A 701 38.82 -23.81 19.03
N ARG A 702 40.16 -23.77 19.03
CA ARG A 702 40.98 -23.79 20.25
C ARG A 702 41.22 -22.37 20.73
N LEU A 703 40.65 -22.02 21.88
CA LEU A 703 40.86 -20.73 22.54
C LEU A 703 41.71 -20.93 23.80
N LYS A 704 42.50 -19.91 24.14
CA LYS A 704 43.28 -19.86 25.37
C LYS A 704 42.46 -19.18 26.45
N GLU A 705 42.28 -19.82 27.60
CA GLU A 705 41.50 -19.30 28.73
C GLU A 705 42.36 -19.20 29.99
N VAL A 706 42.14 -18.15 30.79
CA VAL A 706 42.79 -17.90 32.08
C VAL A 706 41.73 -17.52 33.10
N LYS A 707 41.66 -18.26 34.20
CA LYS A 707 40.80 -17.92 35.34
C LYS A 707 41.39 -16.74 36.12
N ASP A 708 40.52 -15.88 36.65
CA ASP A 708 40.88 -14.78 37.56
C ASP A 708 41.91 -13.78 37.00
N ALA A 709 41.84 -13.52 35.69
CA ALA A 709 42.69 -12.54 35.00
C ALA A 709 41.96 -11.89 33.79
N PRO A 710 40.96 -11.02 34.01
CA PRO A 710 40.11 -10.49 32.93
C PRO A 710 40.89 -9.67 31.90
N VAL A 711 41.90 -8.91 32.32
CA VAL A 711 42.77 -8.13 31.43
C VAL A 711 43.62 -9.04 30.54
N LEU A 712 44.17 -10.11 31.10
CA LEU A 712 44.94 -11.11 30.34
C LEU A 712 44.03 -11.91 29.40
N GLN A 713 42.82 -12.26 29.83
CA GLN A 713 41.83 -12.91 28.96
C GLN A 713 41.43 -12.02 27.78
N PHE A 714 41.20 -10.73 28.02
CA PHE A 714 40.90 -9.76 26.97
C PHE A 714 42.07 -9.65 25.98
N PHE A 715 43.31 -9.53 26.49
CA PHE A 715 44.52 -9.50 25.66
C PHE A 715 44.68 -10.76 24.78
N LEU A 716 44.46 -11.95 25.34
CA LEU A 716 44.48 -13.21 24.60
C LEU A 716 43.38 -13.28 23.54
N ASN A 717 42.18 -12.77 23.82
CA ASN A 717 41.08 -12.73 22.86
C ASN A 717 41.35 -11.78 21.69
N LEU A 718 42.01 -10.63 21.92
CA LEU A 718 42.43 -9.72 20.84
C LEU A 718 43.36 -10.42 19.84
N TRP A 719 44.25 -11.30 20.32
CA TRP A 719 45.10 -12.12 19.45
C TRP A 719 44.29 -13.08 18.58
N HIS A 720 43.25 -13.73 19.15
CA HIS A 720 42.34 -14.59 18.38
C HIS A 720 41.52 -13.82 17.34
N ILE A 721 41.19 -12.56 17.62
CA ILE A 721 40.56 -11.65 16.64
C ILE A 721 41.54 -11.33 15.52
N VAL A 722 42.81 -10.99 15.80
CA VAL A 722 43.84 -10.78 14.76
C VAL A 722 44.06 -12.01 13.90
N GLN A 723 44.04 -13.22 14.47
CA GLN A 723 44.12 -14.48 13.71
C GLN A 723 42.85 -14.81 12.92
N GLY A 724 41.76 -14.08 13.13
CA GLY A 724 40.49 -14.29 12.45
C GLY A 724 39.69 -15.49 12.96
N ARG A 725 40.03 -15.98 14.15
CA ARG A 725 39.29 -17.05 14.85
C ARG A 725 38.08 -16.50 15.62
N MET A 726 38.14 -15.23 16.01
CA MET A 726 37.07 -14.50 16.71
C MET A 726 36.75 -13.16 16.03
N SER A 727 35.66 -12.53 16.47
CA SER A 727 35.31 -11.14 16.18
C SER A 727 35.05 -10.36 17.48
N PHE A 728 35.02 -9.03 17.40
CA PHE A 728 34.54 -8.20 18.52
C PHE A 728 33.04 -8.41 18.77
N VAL A 729 32.26 -8.51 17.70
CA VAL A 729 30.80 -8.72 17.73
C VAL A 729 30.49 -9.99 16.95
N GLY A 730 29.87 -10.96 17.60
CA GLY A 730 29.64 -12.28 17.03
C GLY A 730 28.78 -13.17 17.92
N ALA A 731 28.81 -14.47 17.63
CA ALA A 731 28.03 -15.49 18.32
C ALA A 731 28.39 -15.59 19.81
N ASP A 732 27.42 -15.96 20.65
CA ASP A 732 27.66 -16.18 22.08
C ASP A 732 28.60 -17.39 22.29
N MET A 733 29.67 -17.20 23.07
CA MET A 733 30.70 -18.23 23.31
C MET A 733 30.24 -19.36 24.24
N GLU A 734 29.11 -19.18 24.94
CA GLU A 734 28.58 -20.15 25.91
C GLU A 734 27.62 -21.20 25.31
N ARG A 735 27.24 -21.07 24.03
CA ARG A 735 26.30 -21.98 23.35
C ARG A 735 26.96 -22.76 22.20
N PRO A 736 26.62 -24.04 22.00
CA PRO A 736 27.02 -24.78 20.80
C PRO A 736 26.18 -24.32 19.61
N HIS A 737 26.82 -23.64 18.66
CA HIS A 737 26.17 -23.11 17.45
C HIS A 737 26.50 -24.02 16.27
N SER A 738 25.58 -24.90 15.87
CA SER A 738 25.90 -25.90 14.84
C SER A 738 25.72 -25.37 13.40
N TYR A 739 24.71 -24.55 13.12
CA TYR A 739 24.31 -24.14 11.76
C TYR A 739 24.75 -22.71 11.38
N LEU A 740 24.94 -21.80 12.34
CA LEU A 740 25.22 -20.38 12.05
C LEU A 740 26.65 -20.11 11.53
N LEU A 741 27.58 -21.02 11.80
CA LEU A 741 28.99 -20.90 11.37
C LEU A 741 29.19 -21.15 9.88
N GLU A 742 28.27 -21.86 9.22
CA GLU A 742 28.27 -22.07 7.77
C GLU A 742 28.12 -20.73 7.01
N TYR A 743 27.44 -19.76 7.62
CA TYR A 743 27.27 -18.41 7.10
C TYR A 743 28.38 -17.43 7.52
N GLY A 744 29.47 -17.92 8.13
CA GLY A 744 30.62 -17.10 8.53
C GLY A 744 30.44 -16.33 9.84
N TYR A 745 29.47 -16.70 10.68
CA TYR A 745 29.22 -16.09 11.99
C TYR A 745 30.22 -16.58 13.06
N LYS A 746 31.27 -15.79 13.32
CA LYS A 746 32.34 -16.17 14.25
C LYS A 746 31.96 -15.91 15.71
N PRO A 747 32.58 -16.61 16.69
CA PRO A 747 32.44 -16.26 18.10
C PRO A 747 32.86 -14.81 18.37
N GLY A 748 32.04 -14.10 19.12
CA GLY A 748 32.24 -12.71 19.47
C GLY A 748 32.70 -12.51 20.92
N LEU A 749 33.52 -11.49 21.19
CA LEU A 749 33.72 -11.00 22.57
C LEU A 749 32.40 -10.57 23.22
N THR A 750 31.54 -9.95 22.40
CA THR A 750 30.16 -9.62 22.71
C THR A 750 29.26 -9.93 21.51
N GLY A 751 27.96 -9.75 21.66
CA GLY A 751 26.97 -10.06 20.64
C GLY A 751 25.58 -9.55 21.02
N ILE A 752 24.68 -9.53 20.05
CA ILE A 752 23.31 -9.03 20.24
C ILE A 752 22.55 -9.83 21.32
N VAL A 753 22.82 -11.12 21.42
CA VAL A 753 22.27 -12.01 22.46
C VAL A 753 22.79 -11.60 23.83
N LYS A 754 24.09 -11.43 23.98
CA LYS A 754 24.73 -11.07 25.26
C LYS A 754 24.24 -9.72 25.80
N ILE A 755 24.03 -8.72 24.94
CA ILE A 755 23.49 -7.42 25.36
C ILE A 755 21.99 -7.46 25.67
N ASN A 756 21.24 -8.46 25.22
CA ASN A 756 19.79 -8.56 25.45
C ASN A 756 19.39 -9.67 26.44
N ARG A 757 20.36 -10.46 26.92
CA ARG A 757 20.16 -11.52 27.90
C ARG A 757 19.62 -10.95 29.22
N ARG A 758 18.30 -10.97 29.38
CA ARG A 758 17.64 -10.90 30.70
C ARG A 758 17.48 -12.34 31.19
N LYS A 759 17.64 -12.61 32.49
CA LYS A 759 17.42 -13.95 33.05
C LYS A 759 15.98 -14.38 32.70
N LYS A 760 15.83 -15.45 31.90
CA LYS A 760 14.60 -16.03 31.29
C LYS A 760 14.24 -15.50 29.89
N GLN A 761 14.98 -15.91 28.87
CA GLN A 761 14.53 -15.92 27.46
C GLN A 761 14.49 -17.37 26.96
N SER A 762 13.50 -17.71 26.11
CA SER A 762 13.38 -19.06 25.55
C SER A 762 14.53 -19.35 24.55
N ALA A 763 14.79 -20.62 24.25
CA ALA A 763 15.85 -20.98 23.32
C ALA A 763 15.63 -20.40 21.91
N GLU A 764 14.36 -20.31 21.49
CA GLU A 764 13.89 -19.78 20.21
C GLU A 764 14.06 -18.25 20.11
N GLU A 765 13.75 -17.50 21.18
CA GLU A 765 13.92 -16.04 21.21
C GLU A 765 15.39 -15.60 21.04
N LEU A 766 16.32 -16.39 21.57
CA LEU A 766 17.75 -16.15 21.42
C LEU A 766 18.24 -16.41 19.99
N GLU A 767 17.68 -17.43 19.34
CA GLU A 767 17.97 -17.76 17.94
C GLU A 767 17.44 -16.69 16.98
N GLU A 768 16.27 -16.13 17.24
CA GLU A 768 15.74 -14.99 16.48
C GLU A 768 16.66 -13.76 16.53
N LEU A 769 17.26 -13.47 17.69
CA LEU A 769 18.22 -12.38 17.84
C LEU A 769 19.47 -12.58 16.99
N GLU A 770 19.98 -13.81 16.90
CA GLU A 770 21.16 -14.14 16.08
C GLU A 770 20.85 -14.05 14.58
N LEU A 771 19.69 -14.57 14.17
CA LEU A 771 19.19 -14.43 12.79
C LEU A 771 19.00 -12.96 12.40
N TYR A 772 18.50 -12.14 13.33
CA TYR A 772 18.38 -10.69 13.12
C TYR A 772 19.74 -10.03 12.87
N TYR A 773 20.76 -10.38 13.66
CA TYR A 773 22.11 -9.85 13.46
C TYR A 773 22.68 -10.25 12.10
N LEU A 774 22.55 -11.52 11.71
CA LEU A 774 23.04 -12.01 10.41
C LEU A 774 22.37 -11.33 9.22
N LYS A 775 21.07 -11.04 9.33
CA LYS A 775 20.31 -10.35 8.28
C LYS A 775 20.71 -8.89 8.14
N ASN A 776 21.02 -8.21 9.25
CA ASN A 776 21.20 -6.75 9.30
C ASN A 776 22.65 -6.30 9.51
N GLN A 777 23.62 -7.22 9.50
CA GLN A 777 25.02 -6.95 9.82
C GLN A 777 25.60 -5.79 9.00
N ASN A 778 26.09 -4.78 9.72
CA ASN A 778 26.84 -3.65 9.19
C ASN A 778 27.72 -3.04 10.30
N LEU A 779 28.69 -2.19 9.93
CA LEU A 779 29.65 -1.62 10.89
C LEU A 779 29.01 -0.73 11.96
N LEU A 780 27.90 -0.04 11.66
CA LEU A 780 27.20 0.79 12.64
C LEU A 780 26.53 -0.07 13.71
N LEU A 781 25.91 -1.17 13.31
CA LEU A 781 25.31 -2.13 14.25
C LEU A 781 26.38 -2.78 15.15
N ASP A 782 27.54 -3.12 14.59
CA ASP A 782 28.67 -3.63 15.39
C ASP A 782 29.17 -2.60 16.40
N LEU A 783 29.35 -1.34 15.97
CA LEU A 783 29.76 -0.26 16.86
C LEU A 783 28.73 -0.03 17.98
N GLU A 784 27.44 -0.07 17.64
CA GLU A 784 26.36 0.06 18.61
C GLU A 784 26.38 -1.06 19.65
N ILE A 785 26.52 -2.32 19.21
CA ILE A 785 26.60 -3.47 20.11
C ILE A 785 27.81 -3.33 21.03
N LEU A 786 28.97 -2.90 20.51
CA LEU A 786 30.16 -2.66 21.32
C LEU A 786 29.94 -1.56 22.37
N LEU A 787 29.37 -0.42 21.98
CA LEU A 787 29.06 0.68 22.90
C LEU A 787 28.05 0.28 23.97
N ARG A 788 27.00 -0.47 23.61
CA ARG A 788 26.02 -1.00 24.57
C ARG A 788 26.64 -2.02 25.51
N SER A 789 27.54 -2.85 25.01
CA SER A 789 28.25 -3.84 25.84
C SER A 789 29.18 -3.17 26.85
N LEU A 790 29.83 -2.06 26.49
CA LEU A 790 30.65 -1.26 27.41
C LEU A 790 29.83 -0.60 28.52
N LYS A 791 28.58 -0.18 28.24
CA LYS A 791 27.68 0.40 29.26
C LYS A 791 27.14 -0.61 30.28
N LYS A 792 27.26 -1.90 30.00
CA LYS A 792 26.77 -3.00 30.84
C LYS A 792 27.85 -3.63 31.73
N ILE A 793 29.11 -3.35 31.44
CA ILE A 793 30.27 -3.63 32.30
C ILE A 793 30.34 -2.51 33.33
#